data_AF-A0A7I8W5D3-F1
#
_entry.id   AF-A0A7I8W5D3-F1
#
_cell.length_a   1.000
_cell.length_b   1.000
_cell.length_c   1.000
_cell.angle_alpha   90.00
_cell.angle_beta   90.00
_cell.angle_gamma   90.00
#
_symmetry.space_group_name_H-M   'P 1'
#
loop_
_entity.id
_entity.type
_entity.pdbx_description
1 polymer ?
#
loop_
_entity_poly.entity_id
_entity_poly.type
_entity_poly.pdbx_seq_one_letter_code
_entity_poly.pdbx_strand_id
1 'polypeptide(L)'
;MPKVSGFTFPAGSKLLQKKWEERKQRIHNQKINAMKSGVNNSTPKRYPHLDLRLKKIQIQEEKQAEIDHNNELLLRRLTNIMKHRGLVDNWNEYQQKSLNHGHREKQQERIADENMKIAKYLDSVQPLYNVNNWEQDFHKHEYFLDMWRETTKEYDIFTPRNKRSSSNRYDYESDFEDDTTSRPSRSAVDSKEGGRESQGKKLNKVKTQQKESIVENDTKQLFKACKKLARAEEVIVRCLIRRTHAHRMQIKQKFFEKFDLDLETELKDGTHADLHFMVDCLLSNRDSKDAEILSRAIENNDSATAVEYCCSRPPASIAGTKKALVKINKKPLEDLIDEHIKDEDSRSFLKALFQTEKYEEIDKTQANNDALELFEGDERRFTTGGIFHKKVSVSCLHQLSYIITLYRNVSGGEDLTETMAKDACSQDYIKTVKVLVSCLSSSEKYFAESLHKMLKPNNPELVHLLLIRSEIDTPSIRKAYRKIYGQDLIESILKKCGDKAGPLIAQIAAKVPQLPQKYPPSKPQKDKSPGRRVNGVPIPPPPRKAPLKRPDVSKGSTEDNLENNPLRKKGPMISPRRDVASPTKQGSVTPRKKDSKSPNKEIDRIQDAIKGWGTNEDDLIEIFARRNNKQRQELKKQYSEKYKKDLSDVLKSELSGDFEELILALLMTPSEYDAYCLNKAVKGLGTDENVLITILSTRNSKEIRAISSDYNKIYKSDLSEDIADDTSGGFKTLLNTLLVYDGPKDGEIDINEAKANAEMLIEAGLSDASLIEALAKNSKNQAKEIINQYKILASNDLLDDIKTNQEGDDELSFCILVRAIQDPVLLFTQKIRKSLTTNDDDMLIRLIVSRQEIDLPEIKKCYQKTYSETLETTIDKECKKDFKNMLLAIIK
;
A
#
# COMPACT_ATOMS: atom_id res chain seq x y z
N MET A 1 -41.04 -20.23 32.70
CA MET A 1 -41.31 -21.63 33.07
C MET A 1 -40.05 -22.48 32.87
N PRO A 2 -39.69 -23.37 33.81
CA PRO A 2 -38.48 -24.19 33.73
C PRO A 2 -38.64 -25.39 32.77
N LYS A 3 -37.52 -25.90 32.25
CA LYS A 3 -37.48 -27.18 31.51
C LYS A 3 -37.60 -28.34 32.49
N VAL A 4 -38.75 -29.01 32.52
CA VAL A 4 -38.91 -30.28 33.25
C VAL A 4 -38.13 -31.39 32.52
N SER A 5 -37.38 -32.19 33.27
CA SER A 5 -36.62 -33.34 32.77
C SER A 5 -37.54 -34.47 32.31
N GLY A 6 -37.03 -35.35 31.45
CA GLY A 6 -37.86 -36.35 30.76
C GLY A 6 -38.53 -37.36 31.70
N PHE A 7 -39.87 -37.43 31.62
CA PHE A 7 -40.66 -38.58 32.06
C PHE A 7 -41.09 -39.41 30.85
N THR A 8 -40.37 -40.50 30.57
CA THR A 8 -40.86 -41.57 29.69
C THR A 8 -41.78 -42.48 30.49
N PHE A 9 -43.08 -42.21 30.48
CA PHE A 9 -44.07 -43.16 30.99
C PHE A 9 -43.96 -44.48 30.19
N PRO A 10 -43.93 -45.65 30.85
CA PRO A 10 -43.89 -46.93 30.15
C PRO A 10 -45.24 -47.17 29.46
N ALA A 11 -45.28 -47.03 28.13
CA ALA A 11 -46.49 -47.26 27.37
C ALA A 11 -46.84 -48.75 27.34
N GLY A 12 -47.97 -49.13 27.96
CA GLY A 12 -48.46 -50.51 28.02
C GLY A 12 -48.78 -51.18 26.67
N SER A 13 -48.67 -50.43 25.56
CA SER A 13 -48.68 -50.98 24.20
C SER A 13 -47.64 -50.29 23.33
N LYS A 14 -46.63 -51.06 22.88
CA LYS A 14 -45.62 -50.62 21.92
C LYS A 14 -46.24 -50.10 20.61
N LEU A 15 -47.42 -50.59 20.24
CA LEU A 15 -48.18 -50.19 19.04
C LEU A 15 -48.72 -48.75 19.16
N LEU A 16 -49.19 -48.36 20.35
CA LEU A 16 -49.61 -46.98 20.63
C LEU A 16 -48.40 -46.04 20.72
N GLN A 17 -47.31 -46.47 21.35
CA GLN A 17 -46.08 -45.69 21.38
C GLN A 17 -45.54 -45.41 19.97
N LYS A 18 -45.45 -46.45 19.11
CA LYS A 18 -45.01 -46.30 17.71
C LYS A 18 -45.89 -45.30 16.95
N LYS A 19 -47.22 -45.38 17.07
CA LYS A 19 -48.14 -44.40 16.45
C LYS A 19 -47.95 -42.97 16.97
N TRP A 20 -47.56 -42.80 18.24
CA TRP A 20 -47.30 -41.47 18.82
C TRP A 20 -45.94 -40.91 18.38
N GLU A 21 -44.93 -41.76 18.25
CA GLU A 21 -43.60 -41.43 17.72
C GLU A 21 -43.70 -41.07 16.23
N GLU A 22 -44.39 -41.88 15.42
CA GLU A 22 -44.71 -41.57 14.02
C GLU A 22 -45.47 -40.23 13.89
N ARG A 23 -46.42 -39.94 14.78
CA ARG A 23 -47.15 -38.65 14.78
C ARG A 23 -46.25 -37.48 15.19
N LYS A 24 -45.37 -37.65 16.19
CA LYS A 24 -44.37 -36.63 16.56
C LYS A 24 -43.40 -36.36 15.41
N GLN A 25 -42.90 -37.41 14.75
CA GLN A 25 -41.98 -37.31 13.63
C GLN A 25 -42.65 -36.63 12.42
N ARG A 26 -43.91 -36.97 12.12
CA ARG A 26 -44.70 -36.30 11.06
C ARG A 26 -44.86 -34.79 11.33
N ILE A 27 -45.18 -34.42 12.58
CA ILE A 27 -45.29 -33.00 13.00
C ILE A 27 -43.91 -32.30 12.98
N HIS A 28 -42.84 -33.00 13.35
CA HIS A 28 -41.48 -32.46 13.29
C HIS A 28 -41.05 -32.19 11.84
N ASN A 29 -41.28 -33.14 10.93
CA ASN A 29 -40.99 -32.99 9.51
C ASN A 29 -41.85 -31.88 8.87
N GLN A 30 -43.13 -31.74 9.25
CA GLN A 30 -43.96 -30.60 8.84
C GLN A 30 -43.37 -29.25 9.31
N LYS A 31 -42.82 -29.18 10.54
CA LYS A 31 -42.16 -27.97 11.05
C LYS A 31 -40.83 -27.68 10.34
N ILE A 32 -40.04 -28.69 10.00
CA ILE A 32 -38.83 -28.53 9.17
C ILE A 32 -39.22 -28.01 7.78
N ASN A 33 -40.19 -28.63 7.12
CA ASN A 33 -40.62 -28.22 5.77
C ASN A 33 -41.29 -26.84 5.73
N ALA A 34 -41.81 -26.34 6.86
CA ALA A 34 -42.36 -24.99 7.01
C ALA A 34 -41.31 -23.93 7.39
N MET A 35 -40.09 -24.32 7.76
CA MET A 35 -39.00 -23.37 8.06
C MET A 35 -38.35 -22.87 6.76
N LYS A 36 -38.65 -21.63 6.38
CA LYS A 36 -37.87 -20.92 5.34
C LYS A 36 -36.44 -20.70 5.84
N SER A 37 -35.45 -21.01 5.00
CA SER A 37 -34.03 -20.82 5.32
C SER A 37 -33.66 -19.33 5.32
N GLY A 38 -33.21 -18.81 6.46
CA GLY A 38 -32.76 -17.41 6.60
C GLY A 38 -31.42 -17.08 5.93
N VAL A 39 -30.78 -18.05 5.28
CA VAL A 39 -29.57 -17.87 4.46
C VAL A 39 -29.83 -18.53 3.11
N ASN A 40 -29.53 -17.81 2.01
CA ASN A 40 -29.71 -18.33 0.67
C ASN A 40 -28.47 -19.13 0.24
N ASN A 41 -28.54 -20.46 0.39
CA ASN A 41 -27.50 -21.39 -0.04
C ASN A 41 -27.64 -21.83 -1.51
N SER A 42 -28.53 -21.21 -2.29
CA SER A 42 -28.60 -21.47 -3.73
C SER A 42 -27.30 -20.99 -4.39
N THR A 43 -26.80 -21.74 -5.37
CA THR A 43 -25.71 -21.26 -6.22
C THR A 43 -26.12 -19.93 -6.87
N PRO A 44 -25.25 -18.91 -6.90
CA PRO A 44 -25.58 -17.64 -7.53
C PRO A 44 -25.93 -17.87 -9.01
N LYS A 45 -26.86 -17.08 -9.55
CA LYS A 45 -27.30 -17.20 -10.95
C LYS A 45 -26.08 -17.14 -11.88
N ARG A 46 -25.75 -18.26 -12.53
CA ARG A 46 -24.87 -18.26 -13.70
C ARG A 46 -25.59 -17.52 -14.81
N TYR A 47 -25.13 -16.30 -15.11
CA TYR A 47 -25.60 -15.56 -16.27
C TYR A 47 -24.81 -16.03 -17.50
N PRO A 48 -25.47 -16.38 -18.62
CA PRO A 48 -24.78 -16.86 -19.82
C PRO A 48 -23.71 -15.89 -20.35
N HIS A 49 -23.85 -14.58 -20.12
CA HIS A 49 -22.87 -13.57 -20.52
C HIS A 49 -21.54 -13.62 -19.73
N LEU A 50 -21.46 -14.38 -18.63
CA LEU A 50 -20.23 -14.59 -17.85
C LEU A 50 -19.43 -15.80 -18.37
N ASP A 51 -20.13 -16.88 -18.74
CA ASP A 51 -19.53 -18.07 -19.34
C ASP A 51 -19.24 -17.88 -20.85
N LEU A 52 -20.11 -17.16 -21.57
CA LEU A 52 -19.97 -16.81 -22.97
C LEU A 52 -19.80 -15.29 -23.13
N ARG A 53 -18.61 -14.84 -23.56
CA ARG A 53 -18.38 -13.44 -23.93
C ARG A 53 -19.10 -13.11 -25.24
N LEU A 54 -20.42 -12.87 -25.18
CA LEU A 54 -21.28 -12.60 -26.34
C LEU A 54 -20.69 -11.49 -27.25
N LYS A 55 -20.20 -10.38 -26.68
CA LYS A 55 -19.55 -9.30 -27.45
C LYS A 55 -18.26 -9.75 -28.16
N LYS A 56 -17.53 -10.75 -27.62
CA LYS A 56 -16.37 -11.36 -28.32
C LYS A 56 -16.83 -12.24 -29.47
N ILE A 57 -17.89 -13.04 -29.27
CA ILE A 57 -18.47 -13.90 -30.31
C ILE A 57 -18.98 -13.03 -31.47
N GLN A 58 -19.77 -11.99 -31.16
CA GLN A 58 -20.22 -10.99 -32.13
C GLN A 58 -19.05 -10.37 -32.92
N ILE A 59 -17.99 -9.90 -32.25
CA ILE A 59 -16.80 -9.33 -32.93
C ILE A 59 -16.07 -10.38 -33.79
N GLN A 60 -16.12 -11.67 -33.44
CA GLN A 60 -15.57 -12.74 -34.27
C GLN A 60 -16.47 -13.05 -35.48
N GLU A 61 -17.79 -13.01 -35.33
CA GLU A 61 -18.76 -13.17 -36.42
C GLU A 61 -18.73 -11.97 -37.40
N GLU A 62 -18.66 -10.74 -36.89
CA GLU A 62 -18.50 -9.51 -37.68
C GLU A 62 -17.20 -9.53 -38.48
N LYS A 63 -16.07 -9.93 -37.86
CA LYS A 63 -14.79 -10.09 -38.57
C LYS A 63 -14.80 -11.23 -39.58
N GLN A 64 -15.48 -12.33 -39.29
CA GLN A 64 -15.61 -13.44 -40.25
C GLN A 64 -16.45 -13.00 -41.46
N ALA A 65 -17.56 -12.30 -41.24
CA ALA A 65 -18.38 -11.73 -42.30
C ALA A 65 -17.63 -10.68 -43.15
N GLU A 66 -16.77 -9.86 -42.53
CA GLU A 66 -15.89 -8.93 -43.25
C GLU A 66 -14.84 -9.67 -44.10
N ILE A 67 -14.22 -10.73 -43.56
CA ILE A 67 -13.30 -11.60 -44.29
C ILE A 67 -14.01 -12.27 -45.48
N ASP A 68 -15.19 -12.83 -45.26
CA ASP A 68 -15.93 -13.55 -46.30
C ASP A 68 -16.50 -12.61 -47.37
N HIS A 69 -16.92 -11.39 -47.01
CA HIS A 69 -17.28 -10.36 -47.98
C HIS A 69 -16.07 -9.92 -48.82
N ASN A 70 -14.90 -9.72 -48.20
CA ASN A 70 -13.67 -9.40 -48.94
C ASN A 70 -13.22 -10.57 -49.83
N ASN A 71 -13.38 -11.82 -49.39
CA ASN A 71 -13.13 -13.02 -50.19
C ASN A 71 -14.08 -13.11 -51.38
N GLU A 72 -15.38 -12.83 -51.21
CA GLU A 72 -16.35 -12.76 -52.32
C GLU A 72 -15.97 -11.64 -53.30
N LEU A 73 -15.63 -10.46 -52.80
CA LEU A 73 -15.20 -9.32 -53.63
C LEU A 73 -13.90 -9.62 -54.40
N LEU A 74 -12.96 -10.33 -53.77
CA LEU A 74 -11.72 -10.79 -54.40
C LEU A 74 -11.99 -11.86 -55.47
N LEU A 75 -12.84 -12.86 -55.17
CA LEU A 75 -13.30 -13.87 -56.15
C LEU A 75 -14.03 -13.22 -57.33
N ARG A 76 -14.83 -12.18 -57.09
CA ARG A 76 -15.56 -11.43 -58.13
C ARG A 76 -14.62 -10.58 -59.00
N ARG A 77 -13.56 -10.00 -58.41
CA ARG A 77 -12.47 -9.35 -59.14
C ARG A 77 -11.65 -10.36 -59.95
N LEU A 78 -11.22 -11.47 -59.35
CA LEU A 78 -10.45 -12.53 -59.99
C LEU A 78 -11.23 -13.18 -61.14
N THR A 79 -12.52 -13.49 -60.95
CA THR A 79 -13.35 -14.06 -62.03
C THR A 79 -13.62 -13.06 -63.16
N ASN A 80 -13.68 -11.75 -62.91
CA ASN A 80 -13.67 -10.75 -63.98
C ASN A 80 -12.31 -10.72 -64.71
N ILE A 81 -11.18 -10.70 -63.99
CA ILE A 81 -9.84 -10.74 -64.59
C ILE A 81 -9.61 -12.01 -65.42
N MET A 82 -10.13 -13.17 -64.97
CA MET A 82 -10.07 -14.43 -65.71
C MET A 82 -11.01 -14.47 -66.94
N LYS A 83 -12.08 -13.66 -66.96
CA LYS A 83 -13.00 -13.54 -68.10
C LYS A 83 -12.51 -12.53 -69.15
N HIS A 84 -11.83 -11.47 -68.73
CA HIS A 84 -11.38 -10.39 -69.60
C HIS A 84 -9.86 -10.45 -69.83
N ARG A 85 -9.44 -10.91 -71.02
CA ARG A 85 -8.06 -10.68 -71.49
C ARG A 85 -7.87 -9.17 -71.65
N GLY A 86 -7.09 -8.58 -70.75
CA GLY A 86 -7.18 -7.16 -70.41
C GLY A 86 -6.94 -6.19 -71.57
N LEU A 87 -7.81 -5.20 -71.65
CA LEU A 87 -7.56 -3.87 -72.22
C LEU A 87 -7.87 -2.85 -71.12
N VAL A 88 -7.26 -1.67 -71.19
CA VAL A 88 -7.40 -0.63 -70.15
C VAL A 88 -8.21 0.54 -70.71
N ASP A 89 -9.48 0.60 -70.34
CA ASP A 89 -10.40 1.71 -70.59
C ASP A 89 -10.59 2.57 -69.32
N ASN A 90 -10.08 3.80 -69.36
CA ASN A 90 -9.88 4.64 -68.19
C ASN A 90 -10.92 5.78 -68.09
N TRP A 91 -12.20 5.43 -68.06
CA TRP A 91 -13.33 6.37 -68.06
C TRP A 91 -14.35 6.01 -66.96
N ASN A 92 -14.33 6.74 -65.84
CA ASN A 92 -15.35 6.63 -64.78
C ASN A 92 -16.26 7.87 -64.78
N GLU A 93 -17.57 7.67 -64.94
CA GLU A 93 -18.56 8.72 -64.72
C GLU A 93 -18.79 8.94 -63.21
N TYR A 94 -18.45 10.14 -62.72
CA TYR A 94 -18.65 10.51 -61.31
C TYR A 94 -20.04 11.12 -61.09
N GLN A 95 -21.01 10.32 -60.64
CA GLN A 95 -22.21 10.87 -60.02
C GLN A 95 -21.87 11.49 -58.65
N GLN A 96 -22.27 12.76 -58.47
CA GLN A 96 -22.14 13.51 -57.21
C GLN A 96 -22.96 12.86 -56.08
N LYS A 97 -22.31 12.03 -55.25
CA LYS A 97 -22.90 11.47 -54.03
C LYS A 97 -22.48 12.28 -52.80
N SER A 98 -23.47 12.77 -52.05
CA SER A 98 -23.23 13.46 -50.77
C SER A 98 -22.64 12.47 -49.76
N LEU A 99 -21.42 12.74 -49.28
CA LEU A 99 -20.70 11.93 -48.29
C LEU A 99 -21.55 11.56 -47.05
N ASN A 100 -22.48 12.45 -46.66
CA ASN A 100 -23.33 12.26 -45.49
C ASN A 100 -24.65 11.52 -45.78
N HIS A 101 -24.81 10.83 -46.93
CA HIS A 101 -26.02 10.02 -47.20
C HIS A 101 -26.14 8.86 -46.20
N GLY A 102 -25.22 7.89 -46.25
CA GLY A 102 -25.27 6.68 -45.44
C GLY A 102 -25.21 6.93 -43.93
N HIS A 103 -24.69 8.08 -43.48
CA HIS A 103 -24.79 8.47 -42.07
C HIS A 103 -26.20 8.97 -41.71
N ARG A 104 -26.82 9.85 -42.51
CA ARG A 104 -28.20 10.31 -42.27
C ARG A 104 -29.21 9.17 -42.36
N GLU A 105 -29.00 8.27 -43.32
CA GLU A 105 -29.80 7.06 -43.53
C GLU A 105 -29.77 6.15 -42.29
N LYS A 106 -28.58 5.79 -41.78
CA LYS A 106 -28.43 5.03 -40.53
C LYS A 106 -28.97 5.75 -39.29
N GLN A 107 -28.89 7.08 -39.23
CA GLN A 107 -29.47 7.85 -38.13
C GLN A 107 -31.01 7.87 -38.20
N GLN A 108 -31.60 8.00 -39.39
CA GLN A 108 -33.05 7.90 -39.58
C GLN A 108 -33.58 6.50 -39.25
N GLU A 109 -32.88 5.45 -39.70
CA GLU A 109 -33.19 4.06 -39.37
C GLU A 109 -33.13 3.82 -37.85
N ARG A 110 -32.07 4.28 -37.19
CA ARG A 110 -31.94 4.24 -35.72
C ARG A 110 -33.08 4.98 -35.00
N ILE A 111 -33.42 6.19 -35.44
CA ILE A 111 -34.50 6.98 -34.85
C ILE A 111 -35.86 6.29 -35.04
N ALA A 112 -36.12 5.69 -36.20
CA ALA A 112 -37.33 4.90 -36.42
C ALA A 112 -37.40 3.67 -35.50
N ASP A 113 -36.27 2.98 -35.31
CA ASP A 113 -36.17 1.77 -34.49
C ASP A 113 -36.25 2.07 -32.97
N GLU A 114 -35.71 3.21 -32.52
CA GLU A 114 -35.88 3.73 -31.16
C GLU A 114 -37.32 4.22 -30.91
N ASN A 115 -37.94 4.94 -31.86
CA ASN A 115 -39.36 5.33 -31.79
C ASN A 115 -40.31 4.12 -31.75
N MET A 116 -40.04 3.06 -32.55
CA MET A 116 -40.83 1.82 -32.51
C MET A 116 -40.71 1.11 -31.15
N LYS A 117 -39.55 1.17 -30.49
CA LYS A 117 -39.36 0.63 -29.12
C LYS A 117 -40.14 1.45 -28.09
N ILE A 118 -40.15 2.78 -28.21
CA ILE A 118 -40.93 3.67 -27.34
C ILE A 118 -42.43 3.41 -27.50
N ALA A 119 -42.95 3.29 -28.74
CA ALA A 119 -44.35 2.96 -28.99
C ALA A 119 -44.76 1.62 -28.35
N LYS A 120 -43.97 0.56 -28.59
CA LYS A 120 -44.19 -0.77 -27.98
C LYS A 120 -44.09 -0.75 -26.45
N TYR A 121 -43.26 0.13 -25.88
CA TYR A 121 -43.17 0.31 -24.44
C TYR A 121 -44.44 0.97 -23.89
N LEU A 122 -44.91 2.05 -24.51
CA LEU A 122 -46.16 2.74 -24.14
C LEU A 122 -47.38 1.81 -24.22
N ASP A 123 -47.52 1.03 -25.29
CA ASP A 123 -48.59 0.02 -25.42
C ASP A 123 -48.52 -1.09 -24.35
N SER A 124 -47.34 -1.34 -23.78
CA SER A 124 -47.12 -2.40 -22.76
C SER A 124 -47.30 -1.93 -21.31
N VAL A 125 -47.31 -0.62 -21.05
CA VAL A 125 -47.41 -0.06 -19.70
C VAL A 125 -48.88 0.13 -19.32
N GLN A 126 -49.41 -0.77 -18.49
CA GLN A 126 -50.68 -0.52 -17.81
C GLN A 126 -50.56 0.63 -16.80
N PRO A 127 -51.60 1.46 -16.61
CA PRO A 127 -51.56 2.58 -15.67
C PRO A 127 -51.34 2.08 -14.24
N LEU A 128 -50.37 2.68 -13.53
CA LEU A 128 -49.96 2.32 -12.18
C LEU A 128 -50.97 2.73 -11.07
N TYR A 129 -52.24 2.89 -11.42
CA TYR A 129 -53.29 3.43 -10.57
C TYR A 129 -54.40 2.40 -10.36
N ASN A 130 -54.39 1.76 -9.17
CA ASN A 130 -55.40 0.80 -8.74
C ASN A 130 -55.89 1.19 -7.34
N VAL A 131 -57.06 1.82 -7.29
CA VAL A 131 -57.68 2.38 -6.08
C VAL A 131 -57.80 1.32 -4.97
N ASN A 132 -58.25 0.11 -5.32
CA ASN A 132 -58.51 -0.97 -4.39
C ASN A 132 -57.24 -1.43 -3.64
N ASN A 133 -56.04 -1.24 -4.21
CA ASN A 133 -54.78 -1.54 -3.52
C ASN A 133 -54.43 -0.44 -2.49
N TRP A 134 -54.68 0.83 -2.83
CA TRP A 134 -54.44 1.96 -1.92
C TRP A 134 -55.41 1.93 -0.74
N GLU A 135 -56.67 1.56 -0.99
CA GLU A 135 -57.70 1.37 0.04
C GLU A 135 -57.34 0.23 1.02
N GLN A 136 -56.80 -0.88 0.50
CA GLN A 136 -56.27 -1.97 1.33
C GLN A 136 -55.02 -1.57 2.13
N ASP A 137 -54.11 -0.78 1.58
CA ASP A 137 -52.93 -0.30 2.31
C ASP A 137 -53.26 0.78 3.34
N PHE A 138 -54.28 1.62 3.09
CA PHE A 138 -54.85 2.53 4.07
C PHE A 138 -55.39 1.78 5.29
N HIS A 139 -56.25 0.77 5.11
CA HIS A 139 -56.78 -0.03 6.23
C HIS A 139 -55.69 -0.81 7.00
N LYS A 140 -54.61 -1.26 6.33
CA LYS A 140 -53.45 -1.82 7.03
C LYS A 140 -52.75 -0.78 7.89
N HIS A 141 -52.59 0.44 7.38
CA HIS A 141 -51.94 1.54 8.11
C HIS A 141 -52.76 1.97 9.33
N GLU A 142 -54.08 2.08 9.17
CA GLU A 142 -55.05 2.33 10.24
C GLU A 142 -54.97 1.26 11.35
N TYR A 143 -54.99 -0.03 10.98
CA TYR A 143 -54.79 -1.15 11.91
C TYR A 143 -53.45 -1.08 12.67
N PHE A 144 -52.36 -0.72 12.00
CA PHE A 144 -51.07 -0.56 12.67
C PHE A 144 -51.04 0.65 13.61
N LEU A 145 -51.70 1.75 13.27
CA LEU A 145 -51.84 2.92 14.14
C LEU A 145 -52.65 2.60 15.39
N ASP A 146 -53.71 1.80 15.30
CA ASP A 146 -54.45 1.36 16.49
C ASP A 146 -53.65 0.40 17.37
N MET A 147 -52.96 -0.58 16.78
CA MET A 147 -52.04 -1.43 17.52
C MET A 147 -50.93 -0.62 18.25
N TRP A 148 -50.50 0.50 17.67
CA TRP A 148 -49.56 1.45 18.31
C TRP A 148 -50.23 2.32 19.38
N ARG A 149 -51.50 2.73 19.20
CA ARG A 149 -52.30 3.44 20.21
C ARG A 149 -52.66 2.55 21.41
N GLU A 150 -52.82 1.25 21.22
CA GLU A 150 -53.03 0.30 22.33
C GLU A 150 -51.73 0.05 23.10
N THR A 151 -50.62 -0.21 22.42
CA THR A 151 -49.33 -0.52 23.06
C THR A 151 -48.65 0.66 23.74
N THR A 152 -49.13 1.90 23.55
CA THR A 152 -48.60 3.10 24.22
C THR A 152 -49.39 3.57 25.44
N LYS A 153 -50.58 3.00 25.71
CA LYS A 153 -51.45 3.42 26.85
C LYS A 153 -50.96 3.00 28.25
N GLU A 154 -49.98 2.11 28.37
CA GLU A 154 -49.48 1.65 29.68
C GLU A 154 -48.37 2.52 30.30
N TYR A 155 -47.99 3.65 29.69
CA TYR A 155 -46.86 4.49 30.13
C TYR A 155 -47.18 5.99 30.34
N ASP A 156 -48.34 6.31 30.93
CA ASP A 156 -48.65 7.68 31.37
C ASP A 156 -47.81 8.09 32.61
N ILE A 157 -46.66 8.72 32.37
CA ILE A 157 -45.78 9.26 33.42
C ILE A 157 -46.27 10.64 33.87
N PHE A 158 -46.79 10.68 35.09
CA PHE A 158 -47.27 11.89 35.77
C PHE A 158 -46.18 12.99 35.82
N THR A 159 -46.42 14.15 35.21
CA THR A 159 -45.53 15.32 35.28
C THR A 159 -46.28 16.60 35.70
N PRO A 160 -45.76 17.41 36.66
CA PRO A 160 -46.48 18.59 37.15
C PRO A 160 -46.57 19.75 36.16
N ARG A 161 -47.80 20.24 35.96
CA ARG A 161 -48.18 21.34 35.07
C ARG A 161 -47.67 22.71 35.57
N ASN A 162 -46.64 23.28 34.92
CA ASN A 162 -46.27 24.68 35.11
C ASN A 162 -47.08 25.62 34.16
N LYS A 163 -47.16 26.92 34.46
CA LYS A 163 -48.20 27.83 33.91
C LYS A 163 -47.67 28.91 32.95
N ARG A 164 -48.55 29.33 32.02
CA ARG A 164 -48.48 30.48 31.08
C ARG A 164 -47.59 30.23 29.83
N SER A 165 -47.91 30.74 28.64
CA SER A 165 -48.96 31.71 28.22
C SER A 165 -49.51 31.45 26.79
N SER A 166 -50.72 31.95 26.52
CA SER A 166 -51.33 32.44 25.23
C SER A 166 -50.67 32.07 23.88
N SER A 167 -51.39 31.67 22.81
CA SER A 167 -52.81 31.92 22.39
C SER A 167 -53.38 30.74 21.54
N ASN A 168 -54.68 30.39 21.59
CA ASN A 168 -55.84 30.89 20.80
C ASN A 168 -55.54 31.15 19.30
N ARG A 169 -56.37 30.77 18.31
CA ARG A 169 -57.64 29.96 18.19
C ARG A 169 -57.69 29.42 16.71
N TYR A 170 -58.64 28.67 16.13
CA TYR A 170 -60.06 28.26 16.29
C TYR A 170 -60.15 26.70 16.21
N ASP A 171 -61.22 25.89 16.34
CA ASP A 171 -62.71 25.90 16.43
C ASP A 171 -63.43 25.21 15.24
N TYR A 172 -63.96 23.99 15.46
CA TYR A 172 -65.31 23.47 15.11
C TYR A 172 -65.44 22.04 15.72
N GLU A 173 -66.35 21.73 16.67
CA GLU A 173 -67.75 21.25 16.49
C GLU A 173 -67.87 20.00 15.56
N SER A 174 -68.62 18.91 15.84
CA SER A 174 -69.54 18.48 16.94
C SER A 174 -69.98 16.98 16.67
N ASP A 175 -70.64 16.13 17.49
CA ASP A 175 -70.93 16.02 18.95
C ASP A 175 -71.57 14.64 19.33
N PHE A 176 -71.93 14.42 20.62
CA PHE A 176 -72.96 13.49 21.20
C PHE A 176 -72.73 11.93 21.17
N GLU A 177 -72.69 11.23 22.33
CA GLU A 177 -73.75 10.46 23.07
C GLU A 177 -73.87 8.95 22.68
N ASP A 178 -74.18 7.96 23.54
CA ASP A 178 -74.25 7.82 25.02
C ASP A 178 -74.20 6.32 25.47
N ASP A 179 -74.27 6.07 26.80
CA ASP A 179 -74.99 4.98 27.50
C ASP A 179 -74.30 3.64 27.91
N THR A 180 -73.74 3.65 29.13
CA THR A 180 -73.74 2.62 30.23
C THR A 180 -73.45 1.10 29.97
N THR A 181 -73.39 0.15 30.93
CA THR A 181 -73.70 0.11 32.38
C THR A 181 -72.85 -0.90 33.20
N SER A 182 -72.95 -0.79 34.53
CA SER A 182 -72.80 -1.85 35.56
C SER A 182 -71.42 -2.28 36.12
N ARG A 183 -71.35 -2.16 37.46
CA ARG A 183 -70.33 -2.64 38.45
C ARG A 183 -71.03 -3.78 39.29
N PRO A 184 -70.66 -4.22 40.54
CA PRO A 184 -69.53 -3.91 41.45
C PRO A 184 -68.88 -5.08 42.27
N SER A 185 -67.62 -4.88 42.72
CA SER A 185 -67.10 -5.31 44.06
C SER A 185 -66.91 -6.83 44.37
N ARG A 186 -66.32 -7.31 45.49
CA ARG A 186 -65.81 -6.68 46.75
C ARG A 186 -64.62 -7.49 47.37
N SER A 187 -64.22 -7.17 48.61
CA SER A 187 -62.90 -7.47 49.25
C SER A 187 -62.92 -8.37 50.51
N ALA A 188 -61.84 -9.14 50.73
CA ALA A 188 -61.26 -9.58 52.04
C ALA A 188 -59.84 -10.18 51.78
N VAL A 189 -58.75 -10.08 52.55
CA VAL A 189 -58.39 -9.78 53.97
C VAL A 189 -57.95 -11.02 54.78
N ASP A 190 -56.81 -10.85 55.46
CA ASP A 190 -56.21 -11.62 56.59
C ASP A 190 -55.24 -12.82 56.37
N SER A 191 -54.68 -13.29 57.49
CA SER A 191 -53.27 -13.72 57.64
C SER A 191 -53.03 -14.88 58.65
N LYS A 192 -51.82 -15.48 58.66
CA LYS A 192 -51.19 -16.10 59.86
C LYS A 192 -49.74 -16.62 59.66
N GLU A 193 -49.04 -16.76 60.78
CA GLU A 193 -47.68 -17.33 60.93
C GLU A 193 -47.69 -18.81 61.35
N GLY A 194 -46.51 -19.45 61.32
CA GLY A 194 -46.23 -20.70 62.05
C GLY A 194 -45.05 -21.51 61.50
N GLY A 195 -44.19 -22.05 62.38
CA GLY A 195 -43.09 -22.95 61.96
C GLY A 195 -42.33 -23.57 63.13
N ARG A 196 -41.53 -24.63 62.89
CA ARG A 196 -40.55 -25.18 63.84
C ARG A 196 -39.58 -26.23 63.26
N GLU A 197 -38.36 -26.22 63.80
CA GLU A 197 -37.46 -27.36 64.14
C GLU A 197 -37.04 -28.44 63.10
N SER A 198 -35.83 -28.23 62.59
CA SER A 198 -34.69 -29.16 62.41
C SER A 198 -34.77 -30.64 62.88
N GLN A 199 -34.25 -31.57 62.05
CA GLN A 199 -33.08 -32.45 62.32
C GLN A 199 -32.72 -33.35 61.09
N GLY A 200 -31.58 -34.06 61.11
CA GLY A 200 -31.28 -35.17 60.16
C GLY A 200 -30.04 -35.01 59.26
N LYS A 201 -28.91 -35.63 59.62
CA LYS A 201 -27.60 -35.51 58.94
C LYS A 201 -27.39 -36.49 57.75
N LYS A 202 -26.51 -36.07 56.82
CA LYS A 202 -25.72 -36.87 55.83
C LYS A 202 -26.47 -37.54 54.63
N LEU A 203 -26.15 -37.05 53.42
CA LEU A 203 -25.12 -37.73 52.60
C LEU A 203 -24.46 -36.74 51.61
N ASN A 204 -23.14 -36.81 51.45
CA ASN A 204 -22.39 -36.00 50.47
C ASN A 204 -22.14 -36.80 49.18
N LYS A 205 -22.39 -36.18 48.01
CA LYS A 205 -21.45 -36.30 46.88
C LYS A 205 -21.55 -35.11 45.92
N VAL A 206 -20.42 -34.42 45.76
CA VAL A 206 -20.28 -33.15 45.02
C VAL A 206 -20.11 -33.39 43.52
N LYS A 207 -20.70 -32.52 42.70
CA LYS A 207 -20.30 -32.29 41.29
C LYS A 207 -20.32 -30.81 40.93
N THR A 208 -19.39 -30.04 41.49
CA THR A 208 -19.07 -28.69 41.00
C THR A 208 -18.20 -28.81 39.76
N GLN A 209 -18.71 -28.46 38.58
CA GLN A 209 -17.90 -28.45 37.35
C GLN A 209 -16.98 -27.22 37.36
N GLN A 210 -15.67 -27.46 37.46
CA GLN A 210 -14.66 -26.42 37.25
C GLN A 210 -14.45 -26.18 35.75
N LYS A 211 -14.19 -24.92 35.37
CA LYS A 211 -13.68 -24.59 34.02
C LYS A 211 -12.22 -25.06 33.93
N GLU A 212 -11.92 -25.99 33.04
CA GLU A 212 -10.54 -26.41 32.76
C GLU A 212 -9.73 -25.26 32.15
N SER A 213 -8.44 -25.20 32.48
CA SER A 213 -7.53 -24.16 31.98
C SER A 213 -7.19 -24.34 30.49
N ILE A 214 -6.84 -23.25 29.79
CA ILE A 214 -6.43 -23.29 28.37
C ILE A 214 -5.20 -24.20 28.20
N VAL A 215 -4.17 -24.00 29.04
CA VAL A 215 -2.96 -24.85 29.10
C VAL A 215 -3.33 -26.31 29.28
N GLU A 216 -4.30 -26.59 30.15
CA GLU A 216 -4.71 -27.93 30.56
C GLU A 216 -5.55 -28.67 29.51
N ASN A 217 -6.27 -27.93 28.66
CA ASN A 217 -6.89 -28.45 27.44
C ASN A 217 -5.84 -28.67 26.35
N ASP A 218 -4.96 -27.69 26.09
CA ASP A 218 -3.91 -27.80 25.07
C ASP A 218 -2.96 -28.99 25.36
N THR A 219 -2.54 -29.19 26.61
CA THR A 219 -1.80 -30.37 27.08
C THR A 219 -2.54 -31.70 26.75
N LYS A 220 -3.88 -31.76 26.91
CA LYS A 220 -4.67 -32.95 26.53
C LYS A 220 -4.74 -33.17 25.02
N GLN A 221 -4.82 -32.10 24.20
CA GLN A 221 -4.87 -32.25 22.75
C GLN A 221 -3.50 -32.67 22.20
N LEU A 222 -2.40 -32.12 22.75
CA LEU A 222 -1.04 -32.52 22.41
C LEU A 222 -0.78 -33.99 22.75
N PHE A 223 -1.25 -34.49 23.90
CA PHE A 223 -1.15 -35.92 24.22
C PHE A 223 -1.86 -36.82 23.19
N LYS A 224 -3.02 -36.39 22.68
CA LYS A 224 -3.69 -37.09 21.56
C LYS A 224 -2.88 -37.06 20.27
N ALA A 225 -2.19 -35.96 19.96
CA ALA A 225 -1.31 -35.87 18.80
C ALA A 225 -0.11 -36.84 18.94
N CYS A 226 0.56 -36.85 20.09
CA CYS A 226 1.68 -37.75 20.38
C CYS A 226 1.28 -39.23 20.22
N LYS A 227 0.12 -39.62 20.78
CA LYS A 227 -0.44 -40.97 20.63
C LYS A 227 -1.20 -41.22 19.32
N LYS A 228 -1.04 -40.35 18.31
CA LYS A 228 -1.59 -40.46 16.94
C LYS A 228 -3.12 -40.58 16.86
N LEU A 229 -3.82 -40.10 17.89
CA LEU A 229 -5.28 -40.00 18.00
C LEU A 229 -5.85 -38.68 17.45
N ALA A 230 -4.98 -37.77 16.99
CA ALA A 230 -5.32 -36.51 16.35
C ALA A 230 -4.24 -36.13 15.32
N ARG A 231 -4.59 -35.34 14.30
CA ARG A 231 -3.62 -34.88 13.29
C ARG A 231 -2.65 -33.87 13.92
N ALA A 232 -1.40 -34.26 14.06
CA ALA A 232 -0.42 -33.50 14.85
C ALA A 232 -0.20 -32.07 14.34
N GLU A 233 -0.17 -31.87 13.02
CA GLU A 233 -0.05 -30.56 12.36
C GLU A 233 -1.13 -29.57 12.82
N GLU A 234 -2.40 -29.99 12.80
CA GLU A 234 -3.55 -29.17 13.22
C GLU A 234 -3.48 -28.81 14.72
N VAL A 235 -3.04 -29.76 15.55
CA VAL A 235 -2.84 -29.55 16.99
C VAL A 235 -1.64 -28.64 17.25
N ILE A 236 -0.54 -28.75 16.51
CA ILE A 236 0.63 -27.87 16.60
C ILE A 236 0.25 -26.43 16.24
N VAL A 237 -0.52 -26.22 15.16
CA VAL A 237 -1.03 -24.89 14.79
C VAL A 237 -1.92 -24.32 15.90
N ARG A 238 -2.85 -25.13 16.44
CA ARG A 238 -3.82 -24.70 17.45
C ARG A 238 -3.20 -24.41 18.82
N CYS A 239 -2.31 -25.27 19.29
CA CYS A 239 -1.85 -25.34 20.68
C CYS A 239 -0.41 -24.85 20.88
N LEU A 240 0.41 -24.74 19.82
CA LEU A 240 1.77 -24.19 19.91
C LEU A 240 1.93 -22.89 19.11
N ILE A 241 1.72 -22.88 17.79
CA ILE A 241 1.98 -21.70 16.95
C ILE A 241 1.14 -20.48 17.39
N ARG A 242 -0.15 -20.71 17.68
CA ARG A 242 -1.10 -19.69 18.18
C ARG A 242 -0.92 -19.32 19.66
N ARG A 243 0.13 -19.81 20.34
CA ARG A 243 0.48 -19.45 21.73
C ARG A 243 1.74 -18.58 21.77
N THR A 244 1.83 -17.76 22.81
CA THR A 244 3.06 -17.04 23.17
C THR A 244 4.11 -17.99 23.71
N HIS A 245 5.39 -17.62 23.67
CA HIS A 245 6.48 -18.47 24.20
C HIS A 245 6.22 -18.94 25.65
N ALA A 246 5.84 -18.02 26.54
CA ALA A 246 5.55 -18.34 27.94
C ALA A 246 4.44 -19.39 28.11
N HIS A 247 3.38 -19.33 27.30
CA HIS A 247 2.33 -20.36 27.32
C HIS A 247 2.84 -21.72 26.81
N ARG A 248 3.73 -21.75 25.80
CA ARG A 248 4.34 -23.02 25.35
C ARG A 248 5.21 -23.66 26.43
N MET A 249 5.94 -22.88 27.20
CA MET A 249 6.72 -23.38 28.34
C MET A 249 5.82 -23.95 29.44
N GLN A 250 4.71 -23.26 29.78
CA GLN A 250 3.70 -23.78 30.73
C GLN A 250 3.06 -25.08 30.23
N ILE A 251 2.81 -25.22 28.93
CA ILE A 251 2.28 -26.44 28.31
C ILE A 251 3.31 -27.58 28.42
N LYS A 252 4.61 -27.34 28.14
CA LYS A 252 5.68 -28.35 28.26
C LYS A 252 5.83 -28.83 29.71
N GLN A 253 5.87 -27.91 30.67
CA GLN A 253 5.88 -28.24 32.10
C GLN A 253 4.64 -29.05 32.52
N LYS A 254 3.43 -28.57 32.21
CA LYS A 254 2.18 -29.22 32.63
C LYS A 254 1.89 -30.55 31.90
N PHE A 255 2.55 -30.80 30.78
CA PHE A 255 2.54 -32.11 30.13
C PHE A 255 3.38 -33.11 30.94
N PHE A 256 4.61 -32.75 31.31
CA PHE A 256 5.47 -33.56 32.17
C PHE A 256 4.81 -33.85 33.53
N GLU A 257 4.32 -32.82 34.24
CA GLU A 257 3.61 -32.95 35.54
C GLU A 257 2.39 -33.88 35.51
N LYS A 258 1.84 -34.15 34.32
CA LYS A 258 0.57 -34.88 34.14
C LYS A 258 0.72 -36.28 33.57
N PHE A 259 1.79 -36.52 32.80
CA PHE A 259 1.98 -37.76 32.06
C PHE A 259 3.34 -38.42 32.33
N ASP A 260 4.25 -37.77 33.04
CA ASP A 260 5.64 -38.21 33.31
C ASP A 260 6.43 -38.51 32.02
N LEU A 261 6.23 -37.65 31.01
CA LEU A 261 6.79 -37.76 29.66
C LEU A 261 7.26 -36.39 29.17
N ASP A 262 8.34 -36.35 28.39
CA ASP A 262 8.74 -35.13 27.68
C ASP A 262 7.88 -34.93 26.43
N LEU A 263 7.20 -33.78 26.38
CA LEU A 263 6.34 -33.36 25.26
C LEU A 263 7.10 -33.28 23.93
N GLU A 264 8.38 -32.92 23.95
CA GLU A 264 9.12 -32.67 22.72
C GLU A 264 9.49 -33.98 22.00
N THR A 265 9.98 -34.96 22.76
CA THR A 265 10.26 -36.33 22.31
C THR A 265 8.98 -37.02 21.84
N GLU A 266 7.94 -37.02 22.68
CA GLU A 266 6.62 -37.61 22.35
C GLU A 266 5.96 -36.99 21.10
N LEU A 267 6.19 -35.70 20.85
CA LEU A 267 5.65 -35.01 19.67
C LEU A 267 6.50 -35.26 18.42
N LYS A 268 7.81 -35.48 18.55
CA LYS A 268 8.67 -35.98 17.45
C LYS A 268 8.20 -37.38 17.02
N ASP A 269 8.06 -38.32 17.96
CA ASP A 269 7.53 -39.67 17.69
C ASP A 269 6.10 -39.65 17.10
N GLY A 270 5.32 -38.63 17.46
CA GLY A 270 3.98 -38.33 16.93
C GLY A 270 3.92 -37.67 15.54
N THR A 271 5.04 -37.15 15.01
CA THR A 271 5.10 -36.37 13.76
C THR A 271 5.95 -37.03 12.69
N HIS A 272 6.22 -36.30 11.59
CA HIS A 272 7.13 -36.72 10.52
C HIS A 272 8.50 -36.08 10.73
N ALA A 273 9.60 -36.76 10.37
CA ALA A 273 10.98 -36.27 10.53
C ALA A 273 11.19 -34.81 10.06
N ASP A 274 10.68 -34.49 8.87
CA ASP A 274 10.64 -33.15 8.25
C ASP A 274 10.01 -32.04 9.12
N LEU A 275 9.31 -32.37 10.22
CA LEU A 275 8.72 -31.42 11.17
C LEU A 275 9.45 -31.37 12.52
N HIS A 276 10.43 -32.25 12.78
CA HIS A 276 11.14 -32.30 14.06
C HIS A 276 11.81 -30.96 14.40
N PHE A 277 12.45 -30.32 13.41
CA PHE A 277 13.06 -28.99 13.59
C PHE A 277 12.03 -27.89 13.95
N MET A 278 10.77 -28.03 13.52
CA MET A 278 9.70 -27.13 13.93
C MET A 278 9.26 -27.39 15.38
N VAL A 279 9.22 -28.66 15.79
CA VAL A 279 8.97 -29.04 17.20
C VAL A 279 10.07 -28.48 18.10
N ASP A 280 11.34 -28.59 17.69
CA ASP A 280 12.51 -27.99 18.37
C ASP A 280 12.33 -26.48 18.55
N CYS A 281 12.10 -25.72 17.47
CA CYS A 281 11.94 -24.27 17.51
C CYS A 281 10.71 -23.82 18.33
N LEU A 282 9.64 -24.63 18.38
CA LEU A 282 8.44 -24.31 19.16
C LEU A 282 8.61 -24.60 20.66
N LEU A 283 9.31 -25.67 21.03
CA LEU A 283 9.40 -26.14 22.42
C LEU A 283 10.73 -25.83 23.13
N SER A 284 11.69 -25.23 22.42
CA SER A 284 12.91 -24.66 22.99
C SER A 284 12.63 -23.52 23.98
N ASN A 285 13.48 -23.41 25.01
CA ASN A 285 13.57 -22.18 25.78
C ASN A 285 14.26 -21.11 24.92
N ARG A 286 13.54 -20.02 24.61
CA ARG A 286 13.99 -18.94 23.74
C ARG A 286 15.32 -18.36 24.23
N ASP A 287 15.41 -18.00 25.50
CA ASP A 287 16.59 -17.32 26.06
C ASP A 287 17.83 -18.23 26.04
N SER A 288 17.65 -19.55 26.10
CA SER A 288 18.72 -20.54 25.90
C SER A 288 19.14 -20.66 24.44
N LYS A 289 18.18 -20.71 23.50
CA LYS A 289 18.50 -20.82 22.06
C LYS A 289 19.11 -19.54 21.51
N ASP A 290 18.63 -18.40 21.97
CA ASP A 290 19.22 -17.08 21.76
C ASP A 290 20.67 -17.03 22.27
N ALA A 291 20.95 -17.59 23.45
CA ALA A 291 22.30 -17.66 24.00
C ALA A 291 23.24 -18.55 23.18
N GLU A 292 22.79 -19.70 22.68
CA GLU A 292 23.59 -20.54 21.76
C GLU A 292 23.95 -19.80 20.46
N ILE A 293 22.99 -19.04 19.89
CA ILE A 293 23.19 -18.29 18.64
C ILE A 293 24.18 -17.15 18.87
N LEU A 294 23.99 -16.37 19.95
CA LEU A 294 24.89 -15.27 20.31
C LEU A 294 26.31 -15.77 20.62
N SER A 295 26.44 -16.90 21.32
CA SER A 295 27.73 -17.53 21.61
C SER A 295 28.46 -17.90 20.32
N ARG A 296 27.80 -18.65 19.43
CA ARG A 296 28.37 -19.08 18.14
C ARG A 296 28.74 -17.91 17.24
N ALA A 297 27.97 -16.82 17.25
CA ALA A 297 28.31 -15.61 16.51
C ALA A 297 29.62 -14.99 17.03
N ILE A 298 29.77 -14.88 18.36
CA ILE A 298 30.96 -14.32 19.00
C ILE A 298 32.19 -15.22 18.80
N GLU A 299 32.05 -16.52 19.02
CA GLU A 299 33.09 -17.55 18.77
C GLU A 299 33.64 -17.49 17.34
N ASN A 300 32.77 -17.24 16.36
CA ASN A 300 33.13 -17.10 14.94
C ASN A 300 33.63 -15.70 14.55
N ASN A 301 33.81 -14.76 15.49
CA ASN A 301 34.16 -13.35 15.23
C ASN A 301 33.13 -12.64 14.32
N ASP A 302 31.83 -12.98 14.41
CA ASP A 302 30.75 -12.29 13.70
C ASP A 302 30.01 -11.28 14.58
N SER A 303 30.66 -10.13 14.77
CA SER A 303 30.10 -8.95 15.43
C SER A 303 28.78 -8.47 14.81
N ALA A 304 28.58 -8.67 13.50
CA ALA A 304 27.39 -8.18 12.80
C ALA A 304 26.13 -8.97 13.18
N THR A 305 26.23 -10.30 13.28
CA THR A 305 25.15 -11.16 13.80
C THR A 305 24.84 -10.86 15.28
N ALA A 306 25.85 -10.51 16.09
CA ALA A 306 25.63 -10.08 17.48
C ALA A 306 24.83 -8.75 17.59
N VAL A 307 24.96 -7.84 16.61
CA VAL A 307 24.15 -6.62 16.53
C VAL A 307 22.72 -6.93 16.04
N GLU A 308 22.54 -7.74 14.99
CA GLU A 308 21.21 -8.20 14.55
C GLU A 308 20.47 -8.91 15.68
N TYR A 309 21.19 -9.69 16.50
CA TYR A 309 20.65 -10.30 17.72
C TYR A 309 20.09 -9.26 18.70
N CYS A 310 20.88 -8.23 19.04
CA CYS A 310 20.43 -7.16 19.94
C CYS A 310 19.22 -6.39 19.38
N CYS A 311 19.22 -6.09 18.07
CA CYS A 311 18.14 -5.33 17.43
C CYS A 311 16.84 -6.13 17.24
N SER A 312 16.93 -7.47 17.20
CA SER A 312 15.78 -8.36 16.98
C SER A 312 15.11 -8.85 18.27
N ARG A 313 15.44 -8.30 19.45
CA ARG A 313 14.90 -8.72 20.75
C ARG A 313 14.47 -7.54 21.63
N PRO A 314 13.33 -7.61 22.34
CA PRO A 314 12.97 -6.57 23.30
C PRO A 314 13.88 -6.65 24.55
N PRO A 315 14.26 -5.51 25.17
CA PRO A 315 15.36 -5.44 26.15
C PRO A 315 15.29 -6.44 27.31
N ALA A 316 14.10 -6.71 27.85
CA ALA A 316 13.88 -7.69 28.91
C ALA A 316 14.38 -9.12 28.56
N SER A 317 14.44 -9.45 27.27
CA SER A 317 14.95 -10.74 26.77
C SER A 317 16.47 -10.82 26.81
N ILE A 318 17.17 -9.69 26.61
CA ILE A 318 18.65 -9.63 26.60
C ILE A 318 19.18 -10.00 27.99
N ALA A 319 18.54 -9.52 29.06
CA ALA A 319 18.89 -9.88 30.44
C ALA A 319 18.66 -11.39 30.74
N GLY A 320 17.63 -12.00 30.14
CA GLY A 320 17.42 -13.46 30.19
C GLY A 320 18.50 -14.23 29.42
N THR A 321 18.83 -13.76 28.21
CA THR A 321 19.87 -14.34 27.34
C THR A 321 21.23 -14.35 28.03
N LYS A 322 21.68 -13.23 28.63
CA LYS A 322 22.95 -13.18 29.38
C LYS A 322 22.98 -14.22 30.51
N LYS A 323 21.89 -14.38 31.25
CA LYS A 323 21.76 -15.38 32.34
C LYS A 323 21.74 -16.82 31.81
N ALA A 324 21.28 -17.06 30.59
CA ALA A 324 21.36 -18.37 29.95
C ALA A 324 22.77 -18.66 29.41
N LEU A 325 23.41 -17.68 28.76
CA LEU A 325 24.77 -17.76 28.23
C LEU A 325 25.80 -18.08 29.32
N VAL A 326 25.69 -17.45 30.50
CA VAL A 326 26.53 -17.79 31.67
C VAL A 326 26.39 -19.26 32.10
N LYS A 327 25.20 -19.88 31.94
CA LYS A 327 25.00 -21.30 32.28
C LYS A 327 25.62 -22.25 31.26
N ILE A 328 25.64 -21.86 29.98
CA ILE A 328 26.22 -22.68 28.90
C ILE A 328 27.75 -22.60 28.98
N ASN A 329 28.30 -21.38 28.99
CA ASN A 329 29.73 -21.13 28.78
C ASN A 329 30.54 -20.98 30.07
N LYS A 330 29.88 -20.86 31.23
CA LYS A 330 30.50 -20.58 32.55
C LYS A 330 31.26 -19.24 32.62
N LYS A 331 31.11 -18.38 31.61
CA LYS A 331 31.66 -17.01 31.49
C LYS A 331 30.53 -16.01 31.21
N PRO A 332 30.67 -14.72 31.58
CA PRO A 332 29.79 -13.65 31.13
C PRO A 332 29.96 -13.37 29.63
N LEU A 333 29.04 -12.58 29.06
CA LEU A 333 29.06 -12.20 27.64
C LEU A 333 30.29 -11.36 27.29
N GLU A 334 30.65 -10.47 28.21
CA GLU A 334 31.70 -9.47 28.09
C GLU A 334 33.09 -10.12 27.93
N ASP A 335 33.36 -11.21 28.66
CA ASP A 335 34.60 -11.98 28.59
C ASP A 335 34.71 -12.76 27.27
N LEU A 336 33.60 -13.32 26.76
CA LEU A 336 33.60 -14.01 25.47
C LEU A 336 33.84 -13.05 24.31
N ILE A 337 33.32 -11.82 24.41
CA ILE A 337 33.61 -10.73 23.47
C ILE A 337 35.10 -10.38 23.49
N ASP A 338 35.75 -10.35 24.66
CA ASP A 338 37.20 -10.13 24.76
C ASP A 338 38.05 -11.29 24.20
N GLU A 339 37.57 -12.52 24.34
CA GLU A 339 38.29 -13.72 23.94
C GLU A 339 38.26 -13.95 22.42
N HIS A 340 37.15 -13.61 21.74
CA HIS A 340 36.93 -13.99 20.34
C HIS A 340 36.81 -12.81 19.35
N ILE A 341 36.35 -11.62 19.76
CA ILE A 341 36.21 -10.48 18.83
C ILE A 341 37.57 -9.80 18.67
N LYS A 342 38.20 -10.01 17.51
CA LYS A 342 39.58 -9.56 17.20
C LYS A 342 39.69 -8.04 17.05
N ASP A 343 38.65 -7.41 16.50
CA ASP A 343 38.61 -5.98 16.23
C ASP A 343 38.24 -5.19 17.50
N GLU A 344 39.10 -4.26 17.91
CA GLU A 344 39.00 -3.55 19.18
C GLU A 344 37.76 -2.64 19.25
N ASP A 345 37.46 -1.92 18.17
CA ASP A 345 36.30 -1.04 18.09
C ASP A 345 34.98 -1.84 18.10
N SER A 346 34.88 -2.92 17.33
CA SER A 346 33.72 -3.84 17.38
C SER A 346 33.51 -4.43 18.77
N ARG A 347 34.59 -4.89 19.42
CA ARG A 347 34.59 -5.43 20.79
C ARG A 347 34.07 -4.40 21.80
N SER A 348 34.59 -3.18 21.74
CA SER A 348 34.23 -2.04 22.59
C SER A 348 32.78 -1.58 22.35
N PHE A 349 32.37 -1.50 21.09
CA PHE A 349 31.01 -1.16 20.66
C PHE A 349 29.98 -2.21 21.09
N LEU A 350 30.26 -3.50 20.90
CA LEU A 350 29.38 -4.58 21.35
C LEU A 350 29.18 -4.55 22.88
N LYS A 351 30.26 -4.34 23.65
CA LYS A 351 30.17 -4.17 25.10
C LYS A 351 29.28 -3.00 25.49
N ALA A 352 29.38 -1.85 24.82
CA ALA A 352 28.49 -0.70 25.03
C ALA A 352 27.03 -0.99 24.63
N LEU A 353 26.82 -1.66 23.49
CA LEU A 353 25.49 -2.00 22.97
C LEU A 353 24.72 -2.91 23.94
N PHE A 354 25.40 -3.91 24.53
CA PHE A 354 24.81 -4.90 25.45
C PHE A 354 24.68 -4.46 26.92
N GLN A 355 24.97 -3.21 27.30
CA GLN A 355 24.75 -2.74 28.68
C GLN A 355 23.25 -2.77 29.05
N THR A 356 22.92 -3.17 30.28
CA THR A 356 21.57 -3.67 30.63
C THR A 356 20.62 -2.64 31.24
N GLU A 357 21.03 -1.38 31.40
CA GLU A 357 20.21 -0.30 31.95
C GLU A 357 20.30 0.90 31.00
N LYS A 358 19.23 1.16 30.25
CA LYS A 358 19.15 2.19 29.20
C LYS A 358 17.82 2.93 29.31
N TYR A 359 17.85 4.26 29.26
CA TYR A 359 16.67 5.11 29.47
C TYR A 359 15.53 4.80 28.48
N GLU A 360 14.31 4.61 28.98
CA GLU A 360 13.15 4.27 28.12
C GLU A 360 12.46 5.48 27.50
N GLU A 361 12.59 6.68 28.08
CA GLU A 361 12.03 7.92 27.52
C GLU A 361 12.97 8.55 26.47
N ILE A 362 12.37 9.12 25.41
CA ILE A 362 13.08 9.71 24.26
C ILE A 362 13.21 11.23 24.47
N ASP A 363 14.42 11.70 24.76
CA ASP A 363 14.72 13.14 24.78
C ASP A 363 15.15 13.60 23.37
N LYS A 364 14.25 14.32 22.70
CA LYS A 364 14.47 14.87 21.36
C LYS A 364 15.50 16.00 21.34
N THR A 365 15.64 16.77 22.43
CA THR A 365 16.58 17.88 22.55
C THR A 365 17.98 17.31 22.73
N GLN A 366 18.13 16.36 23.65
CA GLN A 366 19.41 15.68 23.86
C GLN A 366 19.85 14.91 22.61
N ALA A 367 18.93 14.25 21.89
CA ALA A 367 19.27 13.57 20.64
C ALA A 367 19.81 14.50 19.54
N ASN A 368 19.30 15.74 19.48
CA ASN A 368 19.79 16.75 18.53
C ASN A 368 21.20 17.24 18.92
N ASN A 369 21.43 17.45 20.21
CA ASN A 369 22.74 17.80 20.75
C ASN A 369 23.75 16.65 20.55
N ASP A 370 23.34 15.40 20.79
CA ASP A 370 24.15 14.20 20.57
C ASP A 370 24.52 14.03 19.09
N ALA A 371 23.61 14.36 18.17
CA ALA A 371 23.86 14.32 16.72
C ALA A 371 24.82 15.43 16.25
N LEU A 372 24.73 16.64 16.83
CA LEU A 372 25.67 17.74 16.59
C LEU A 372 27.06 17.42 17.15
N GLU A 373 27.16 16.97 18.41
CA GLU A 373 28.43 16.56 19.06
C GLU A 373 29.11 15.44 18.27
N LEU A 374 28.34 14.50 17.72
CA LEU A 374 28.85 13.41 16.87
C LEU A 374 29.28 13.87 15.47
N PHE A 375 28.78 15.00 14.97
CA PHE A 375 29.18 15.58 13.68
C PHE A 375 30.41 16.49 13.81
N GLU A 376 30.44 17.33 14.84
CA GLU A 376 31.53 18.27 15.14
C GLU A 376 32.75 17.61 15.83
N GLY A 377 32.61 16.37 16.30
CA GLY A 377 33.66 15.60 16.96
C GLY A 377 34.89 15.31 16.08
N ASP A 378 36.01 14.97 16.73
CA ASP A 378 37.29 14.67 16.07
C ASP A 378 37.30 13.34 15.28
N GLU A 379 38.41 13.04 14.61
CA GLU A 379 38.61 11.81 13.83
C GLU A 379 38.44 10.51 14.65
N ARG A 380 38.43 10.59 16.00
CA ARG A 380 38.27 9.45 16.92
C ARG A 380 36.85 9.32 17.47
N ARG A 381 35.92 10.21 17.10
CA ARG A 381 34.51 10.21 17.52
C ARG A 381 33.79 8.86 17.41
N PHE A 382 34.15 8.04 16.42
CA PHE A 382 33.56 6.71 16.20
C PHE A 382 34.35 5.55 16.82
N THR A 383 35.63 5.73 17.14
CA THR A 383 36.51 4.67 17.66
C THR A 383 36.33 4.43 19.16
N THR A 384 37.04 3.44 19.70
CA THR A 384 37.05 3.06 21.13
C THR A 384 37.28 4.25 22.05
N GLY A 385 36.32 4.49 22.95
CA GLY A 385 36.32 5.64 23.87
C GLY A 385 35.81 6.96 23.25
N GLY A 386 35.52 6.97 21.95
CA GLY A 386 34.91 8.08 21.23
C GLY A 386 33.48 8.40 21.67
N ILE A 387 32.95 9.49 21.12
CA ILE A 387 31.61 10.02 21.42
C ILE A 387 30.54 8.96 21.11
N PHE A 388 30.62 8.28 19.96
CA PHE A 388 29.62 7.30 19.54
C PHE A 388 29.48 6.13 20.52
N HIS A 389 30.59 5.54 20.98
CA HIS A 389 30.57 4.45 21.97
C HIS A 389 29.89 4.89 23.27
N LYS A 390 30.16 6.12 23.73
CA LYS A 390 29.56 6.70 24.94
C LYS A 390 28.04 6.87 24.80
N LYS A 391 27.55 7.39 23.65
CA LYS A 391 26.11 7.46 23.39
C LYS A 391 25.49 6.06 23.34
N VAL A 392 26.12 5.11 22.63
CA VAL A 392 25.66 3.71 22.52
C VAL A 392 25.56 2.99 23.87
N SER A 393 26.43 3.30 24.85
CA SER A 393 26.31 2.76 26.21
C SER A 393 25.08 3.26 26.98
N VAL A 394 24.72 4.54 26.86
CA VAL A 394 23.69 5.18 27.71
C VAL A 394 22.30 5.19 27.06
N SER A 395 22.25 5.40 25.74
CA SER A 395 21.01 5.56 24.97
C SER A 395 20.36 4.22 24.63
N CYS A 396 19.04 4.12 24.77
CA CYS A 396 18.27 2.98 24.26
C CYS A 396 18.21 2.98 22.72
N LEU A 397 17.79 1.85 22.13
CA LEU A 397 17.70 1.70 20.67
C LEU A 397 16.81 2.76 20.00
N HIS A 398 15.72 3.20 20.65
CA HIS A 398 14.84 4.26 20.11
C HIS A 398 15.54 5.63 20.12
N GLN A 399 16.25 5.98 21.20
CA GLN A 399 17.03 7.21 21.29
C GLN A 399 18.17 7.21 20.24
N LEU A 400 18.89 6.09 20.10
CA LEU A 400 19.92 5.91 19.05
C LEU A 400 19.34 6.05 17.64
N SER A 401 18.16 5.49 17.38
CA SER A 401 17.46 5.63 16.09
C SER A 401 17.17 7.09 15.76
N TYR A 402 16.78 7.88 16.76
CA TYR A 402 16.49 9.31 16.58
C TYR A 402 17.79 10.13 16.41
N ILE A 403 18.86 9.82 17.17
CA ILE A 403 20.20 10.42 16.98
C ILE A 403 20.72 10.16 15.56
N ILE A 404 20.66 8.92 15.07
CA ILE A 404 21.12 8.55 13.71
C ILE A 404 20.30 9.28 12.63
N THR A 405 19.00 9.45 12.86
CA THR A 405 18.12 10.20 11.94
C THR A 405 18.48 11.69 11.90
N LEU A 406 18.75 12.29 13.06
CA LEU A 406 19.15 13.72 13.14
C LEU A 406 20.57 13.95 12.63
N TYR A 407 21.51 13.02 12.88
CA TYR A 407 22.88 13.09 12.37
C TYR A 407 22.90 13.29 10.86
N ARG A 408 22.05 12.55 10.14
CA ARG A 408 21.93 12.65 8.69
C ARG A 408 21.40 14.01 8.20
N ASN A 409 20.59 14.69 9.01
CA ASN A 409 20.13 16.04 8.68
C ASN A 409 21.23 17.08 8.93
N VAL A 410 21.96 16.94 10.05
CA VAL A 410 23.11 17.79 10.42
C VAL A 410 24.26 17.65 9.41
N SER A 411 24.55 16.43 8.95
CA SER A 411 25.62 16.12 7.99
C SER A 411 25.33 16.56 6.54
N GLY A 412 24.19 17.20 6.27
CA GLY A 412 23.77 17.57 4.91
C GLY A 412 23.34 16.38 4.04
N GLY A 413 23.05 15.22 4.64
CA GLY A 413 22.48 14.04 3.97
C GLY A 413 23.39 12.80 3.94
N GLU A 414 24.65 12.90 4.38
CA GLU A 414 25.61 11.79 4.44
C GLU A 414 25.19 10.72 5.45
N ASP A 415 25.43 9.44 5.14
CA ASP A 415 25.17 8.34 6.06
C ASP A 415 26.30 8.17 7.08
N LEU A 416 25.94 7.82 8.32
CA LEU A 416 26.88 7.57 9.42
C LEU A 416 28.02 6.62 9.03
N THR A 417 27.69 5.55 8.28
CA THR A 417 28.66 4.53 7.86
C THR A 417 29.56 4.97 6.70
N GLU A 418 29.13 5.97 5.94
CA GLU A 418 29.95 6.65 4.92
C GLU A 418 30.94 7.60 5.58
N THR A 419 30.55 8.30 6.66
CA THR A 419 31.47 9.14 7.44
C THR A 419 32.50 8.31 8.22
N MET A 420 32.09 7.21 8.88
CA MET A 420 33.03 6.28 9.52
C MET A 420 34.11 5.74 8.56
N ALA A 421 33.78 5.56 7.28
CA ALA A 421 34.73 5.10 6.26
C ALA A 421 35.74 6.19 5.85
N LYS A 422 35.42 7.48 6.03
CA LYS A 422 36.36 8.60 5.87
C LYS A 422 37.32 8.68 7.07
N ASP A 423 36.78 8.45 8.27
CA ASP A 423 37.51 8.48 9.55
C ASP A 423 38.38 7.21 9.78
N ALA A 424 38.75 6.51 8.71
CA ALA A 424 39.62 5.32 8.70
C ALA A 424 39.23 4.18 9.67
N CYS A 425 37.95 4.08 10.06
CA CYS A 425 37.47 2.98 10.90
C CYS A 425 37.64 1.61 10.21
N SER A 426 37.76 0.53 11.00
CA SER A 426 37.95 -0.81 10.44
C SER A 426 36.73 -1.29 9.65
N GLN A 427 36.94 -2.11 8.62
CA GLN A 427 35.86 -2.58 7.76
C GLN A 427 34.88 -3.53 8.49
N ASP A 428 35.38 -4.34 9.43
CA ASP A 428 34.53 -5.19 10.26
C ASP A 428 33.69 -4.35 11.25
N TYR A 429 34.24 -3.26 11.79
CA TYR A 429 33.50 -2.33 12.63
C TYR A 429 32.44 -1.55 11.84
N ILE A 430 32.79 -1.01 10.66
CA ILE A 430 31.84 -0.33 9.76
C ILE A 430 30.70 -1.29 9.37
N LYS A 431 31.00 -2.55 9.01
CA LYS A 431 30.02 -3.61 8.74
C LYS A 431 29.10 -3.85 9.95
N THR A 432 29.66 -3.87 11.16
CA THR A 432 28.94 -4.08 12.42
C THR A 432 27.98 -2.92 12.73
N VAL A 433 28.44 -1.67 12.65
CA VAL A 433 27.57 -0.49 12.86
C VAL A 433 26.53 -0.36 11.74
N LYS A 434 26.84 -0.76 10.51
CA LYS A 434 25.89 -0.77 9.39
C LYS A 434 24.69 -1.69 9.62
N VAL A 435 24.84 -2.78 10.38
CA VAL A 435 23.69 -3.58 10.82
C VAL A 435 22.84 -2.81 11.83
N LEU A 436 23.43 -2.11 12.81
CA LEU A 436 22.68 -1.27 13.75
C LEU A 436 21.91 -0.17 13.01
N VAL A 437 22.59 0.61 12.17
CA VAL A 437 22.00 1.70 11.38
C VAL A 437 20.86 1.18 10.49
N SER A 438 21.02 0.01 9.86
CA SER A 438 19.97 -0.58 9.03
C SER A 438 18.75 -1.03 9.85
N CYS A 439 18.97 -1.71 10.98
CA CYS A 439 17.91 -2.15 11.89
C CYS A 439 17.12 -0.99 12.48
N LEU A 440 17.78 0.12 12.82
CA LEU A 440 17.13 1.30 13.41
C LEU A 440 16.44 2.17 12.36
N SER A 441 17.03 2.35 11.17
CA SER A 441 16.45 3.20 10.11
C SER A 441 15.15 2.64 9.52
N SER A 442 15.01 1.31 9.40
CA SER A 442 13.73 0.62 9.20
C SER A 442 13.89 -0.87 9.51
N SER A 443 13.42 -1.23 10.69
CA SER A 443 13.40 -2.62 11.18
C SER A 443 12.55 -3.52 10.26
N GLU A 444 11.45 -2.99 9.73
CA GLU A 444 10.54 -3.71 8.82
C GLU A 444 11.25 -4.08 7.52
N LYS A 445 11.98 -3.14 6.93
CA LYS A 445 12.77 -3.36 5.71
C LYS A 445 13.88 -4.36 5.97
N TYR A 446 14.69 -4.13 7.02
CA TYR A 446 15.84 -4.97 7.31
C TYR A 446 15.43 -6.43 7.53
N PHE A 447 14.43 -6.68 8.38
CA PHE A 447 13.98 -8.05 8.64
C PHE A 447 13.20 -8.65 7.46
N ALA A 448 12.58 -7.86 6.57
CA ALA A 448 12.04 -8.39 5.31
C ALA A 448 13.16 -8.92 4.40
N GLU A 449 14.30 -8.22 4.32
CA GLU A 449 15.47 -8.66 3.56
C GLU A 449 16.19 -9.86 4.21
N SER A 450 16.37 -9.89 5.54
CA SER A 450 16.90 -11.06 6.26
C SER A 450 16.02 -12.29 6.02
N LEU A 451 14.70 -12.17 6.23
CA LEU A 451 13.76 -13.26 5.97
C LEU A 451 13.83 -13.77 4.53
N HIS A 452 13.94 -12.89 3.52
CA HIS A 452 14.06 -13.31 2.11
C HIS A 452 15.29 -14.18 1.87
N LYS A 453 16.46 -13.79 2.42
CA LYS A 453 17.72 -14.54 2.30
C LYS A 453 17.63 -15.94 2.94
N MET A 454 16.78 -16.08 3.96
CA MET A 454 16.56 -17.30 4.74
C MET A 454 15.51 -18.26 4.15
N LEU A 455 14.76 -17.87 3.11
CA LEU A 455 13.70 -18.70 2.49
C LEU A 455 14.27 -19.93 1.75
N LYS A 456 14.46 -21.02 2.49
CA LYS A 456 14.88 -22.35 2.02
C LYS A 456 14.12 -23.43 2.80
N PRO A 457 13.98 -24.67 2.28
CA PRO A 457 13.41 -25.78 3.04
C PRO A 457 14.20 -26.05 4.32
N ASN A 458 13.51 -26.51 5.36
CA ASN A 458 14.08 -26.98 6.62
C ASN A 458 15.06 -26.03 7.34
N ASN A 459 14.93 -24.71 7.14
CA ASN A 459 15.76 -23.71 7.83
C ASN A 459 15.23 -23.41 9.25
N PRO A 460 15.93 -23.79 10.35
CA PRO A 460 15.49 -23.50 11.71
C PRO A 460 15.64 -22.02 12.09
N GLU A 461 16.61 -21.31 11.51
CA GLU A 461 16.88 -19.90 11.80
C GLU A 461 15.73 -19.01 11.30
N LEU A 462 15.17 -19.34 10.14
CA LEU A 462 13.97 -18.71 9.58
C LEU A 462 12.79 -18.84 10.55
N VAL A 463 12.55 -20.06 11.06
CA VAL A 463 11.46 -20.34 12.02
C VAL A 463 11.71 -19.61 13.34
N HIS A 464 12.95 -19.56 13.82
CA HIS A 464 13.31 -18.85 15.03
C HIS A 464 13.05 -17.34 14.90
N LEU A 465 13.58 -16.69 13.86
CA LEU A 465 13.37 -15.26 13.61
C LEU A 465 11.88 -14.93 13.44
N LEU A 466 11.13 -15.73 12.67
CA LEU A 466 9.68 -15.57 12.53
C LEU A 466 8.96 -15.74 13.87
N LEU A 467 9.32 -16.71 14.71
CA LEU A 467 8.67 -16.91 16.01
C LEU A 467 8.85 -15.69 16.92
N ILE A 468 10.05 -15.09 16.99
CA ILE A 468 10.25 -13.85 17.75
C ILE A 468 9.47 -12.69 17.13
N ARG A 469 9.63 -12.39 15.84
CA ARG A 469 9.00 -11.21 15.22
C ARG A 469 7.47 -11.34 15.12
N SER A 470 6.91 -12.56 15.17
CA SER A 470 5.45 -12.82 15.23
C SER A 470 4.77 -12.34 16.51
N GLU A 471 5.55 -12.02 17.54
CA GLU A 471 5.06 -11.45 18.81
C GLU A 471 5.36 -9.95 18.92
N ILE A 472 5.90 -9.33 17.86
CA ILE A 472 6.29 -7.91 17.81
C ILE A 472 5.54 -7.18 16.68
N ASP A 473 5.90 -7.42 15.41
CA ASP A 473 5.59 -6.51 14.29
C ASP A 473 5.57 -7.19 12.89
N THR A 474 5.45 -8.53 12.82
CA THR A 474 5.36 -9.25 11.53
C THR A 474 4.36 -8.68 10.51
N PRO A 475 3.18 -8.10 10.86
CA PRO A 475 2.34 -7.38 9.90
C PRO A 475 3.07 -6.25 9.15
N SER A 476 3.88 -5.45 9.86
CA SER A 476 4.67 -4.36 9.29
C SER A 476 5.81 -4.89 8.42
N ILE A 477 6.50 -5.96 8.87
CA ILE A 477 7.50 -6.67 8.05
C ILE A 477 6.88 -7.20 6.76
N ARG A 478 5.64 -7.72 6.79
CA ARG A 478 4.93 -8.19 5.59
C ARG A 478 4.57 -7.04 4.64
N LYS A 479 4.16 -5.87 5.15
CA LYS A 479 3.95 -4.64 4.34
C LYS A 479 5.26 -4.23 3.64
N ALA A 480 6.38 -4.20 4.38
CA ALA A 480 7.70 -3.89 3.83
C ALA A 480 8.17 -4.92 2.79
N TYR A 481 8.05 -6.22 3.08
CA TYR A 481 8.41 -7.30 2.16
C TYR A 481 7.66 -7.19 0.83
N ARG A 482 6.34 -6.92 0.86
CA ARG A 482 5.54 -6.70 -0.35
C ARG A 482 6.00 -5.45 -1.13
N LYS A 483 6.37 -4.37 -0.43
CA LYS A 483 6.89 -3.12 -1.03
C LYS A 483 8.28 -3.29 -1.69
N ILE A 484 9.08 -4.25 -1.23
CA ILE A 484 10.42 -4.56 -1.77
C ILE A 484 10.35 -5.58 -2.92
N TYR A 485 9.60 -6.68 -2.74
CA TYR A 485 9.65 -7.85 -3.63
C TYR A 485 8.41 -8.03 -4.53
N GLY A 486 7.38 -7.20 -4.38
CA GLY A 486 6.14 -7.28 -5.18
C GLY A 486 5.25 -8.50 -4.90
N GLN A 487 5.61 -9.35 -3.93
CA GLN A 487 4.93 -10.60 -3.57
C GLN A 487 4.69 -10.66 -2.05
N ASP A 488 3.73 -11.46 -1.58
CA ASP A 488 3.57 -11.65 -0.14
C ASP A 488 4.64 -12.57 0.45
N LEU A 489 5.05 -12.32 1.69
CA LEU A 489 5.94 -13.20 2.44
C LEU A 489 5.33 -14.59 2.63
N ILE A 490 4.01 -14.70 2.85
CA ILE A 490 3.33 -15.99 3.02
C ILE A 490 3.41 -16.82 1.74
N GLU A 491 3.12 -16.21 0.59
CA GLU A 491 3.26 -16.85 -0.72
C GLU A 491 4.71 -17.29 -0.99
N SER A 492 5.66 -16.41 -0.65
CA SER A 492 7.09 -16.70 -0.78
C SER A 492 7.55 -17.87 0.11
N ILE A 493 7.02 -17.99 1.33
CA ILE A 493 7.26 -19.10 2.24
C ILE A 493 6.67 -20.40 1.66
N LEU A 494 5.40 -20.39 1.25
CA LEU A 494 4.74 -21.55 0.65
C LEU A 494 5.48 -22.06 -0.60
N LYS A 495 6.02 -21.16 -1.41
CA LYS A 495 6.78 -21.50 -2.63
C LYS A 495 8.22 -21.98 -2.39
N LYS A 496 8.86 -21.62 -1.27
CA LYS A 496 10.30 -21.88 -1.03
C LYS A 496 10.63 -22.79 0.17
N CYS A 497 9.70 -23.05 1.09
CA CYS A 497 9.99 -23.75 2.35
C CYS A 497 9.52 -25.21 2.41
N GLY A 498 9.03 -25.77 1.30
CA GLY A 498 8.66 -27.19 1.15
C GLY A 498 7.27 -27.55 1.69
N ASP A 499 6.67 -28.60 1.14
CA ASP A 499 5.23 -28.85 1.21
C ASP A 499 4.66 -29.11 2.61
N LYS A 500 5.46 -29.72 3.52
CA LYS A 500 5.04 -30.05 4.88
C LYS A 500 5.29 -28.90 5.87
N ALA A 501 6.51 -28.35 5.86
CA ALA A 501 6.90 -27.29 6.79
C ALA A 501 6.36 -25.91 6.38
N GLY A 502 6.40 -25.59 5.08
CA GLY A 502 5.96 -24.31 4.51
C GLY A 502 4.57 -23.84 5.01
N PRO A 503 3.52 -24.68 5.00
CA PRO A 503 2.22 -24.32 5.55
C PRO A 503 2.22 -23.96 7.04
N LEU A 504 3.04 -24.62 7.87
CA LEU A 504 3.15 -24.28 9.30
C LEU A 504 3.97 -23.00 9.51
N ILE A 505 5.04 -22.80 8.73
CA ILE A 505 5.85 -21.56 8.75
C ILE A 505 5.00 -20.36 8.28
N ALA A 506 4.14 -20.56 7.28
CA ALA A 506 3.14 -19.58 6.85
C ALA A 506 2.14 -19.23 7.97
N GLN A 507 1.71 -20.19 8.79
CA GLN A 507 0.86 -19.90 9.97
C GLN A 507 1.60 -19.08 11.06
N ILE A 508 2.94 -19.17 11.15
CA ILE A 508 3.73 -18.28 12.03
C ILE A 508 3.78 -16.87 11.43
N ALA A 509 4.04 -16.74 10.12
CA ALA A 509 4.04 -15.43 9.43
C ALA A 509 2.65 -14.76 9.32
N ALA A 510 1.58 -15.54 9.47
CA ALA A 510 0.19 -15.07 9.51
C ALA A 510 -0.27 -14.64 10.93
N LYS A 511 0.53 -14.88 11.98
CA LYS A 511 0.17 -14.55 13.36
C LYS A 511 0.19 -13.04 13.58
N VAL A 512 -0.94 -12.52 14.03
CA VAL A 512 -1.07 -11.12 14.49
C VAL A 512 -0.59 -11.04 15.95
N PRO A 513 0.29 -10.10 16.32
CA PRO A 513 0.67 -9.86 17.70
C PRO A 513 -0.56 -9.58 18.57
N GLN A 514 -0.67 -10.25 19.72
CA GLN A 514 -1.74 -9.97 20.68
C GLN A 514 -1.35 -8.75 21.50
N LEU A 515 -2.05 -7.63 21.30
CA LEU A 515 -1.88 -6.43 22.11
C LEU A 515 -1.98 -6.78 23.61
N PRO A 516 -1.08 -6.26 24.45
CA PRO A 516 -1.11 -6.55 25.88
C PRO A 516 -2.44 -6.06 26.47
N GLN A 517 -3.22 -6.98 27.03
CA GLN A 517 -4.42 -6.62 27.76
C GLN A 517 -4.01 -5.73 28.95
N LYS A 518 -4.55 -4.51 29.01
CA LYS A 518 -4.36 -3.63 30.17
C LYS A 518 -4.79 -4.39 31.42
N TYR A 519 -3.87 -4.55 32.37
CA TYR A 519 -4.15 -5.24 33.62
C TYR A 519 -5.36 -4.61 34.32
N PRO A 520 -6.27 -5.41 34.92
CA PRO A 520 -7.30 -4.85 35.79
C PRO A 520 -6.60 -4.11 36.95
N PRO A 521 -7.09 -2.93 37.37
CA PRO A 521 -6.38 -2.09 38.31
C PRO A 521 -6.12 -2.82 39.64
N SER A 522 -4.85 -2.87 40.04
CA SER A 522 -4.41 -3.43 41.31
C SER A 522 -5.19 -2.79 42.46
N LYS A 523 -5.69 -3.62 43.39
CA LYS A 523 -6.38 -3.11 44.59
C LYS A 523 -5.41 -2.20 45.36
N PRO A 524 -5.78 -0.95 45.68
CA PRO A 524 -4.88 -0.04 46.39
C PRO A 524 -4.57 -0.59 47.79
N GLN A 525 -3.29 -0.66 48.11
CA GLN A 525 -2.85 -0.98 49.48
C GLN A 525 -3.25 0.17 50.41
N LYS A 526 -3.70 -0.17 51.63
CA LYS A 526 -3.93 0.80 52.69
C LYS A 526 -2.59 1.16 53.33
N ASP A 527 -2.22 2.44 53.31
CA ASP A 527 -1.35 2.97 54.35
C ASP A 527 -1.70 4.43 54.72
N LYS A 528 -1.16 4.88 55.86
CA LYS A 528 -1.82 5.86 56.74
C LYS A 528 -1.73 7.33 56.30
N SER A 529 -2.81 8.08 56.53
CA SER A 529 -2.81 9.54 56.73
C SER A 529 -2.29 9.88 58.15
N PRO A 530 -1.81 11.11 58.46
CA PRO A 530 -2.51 12.40 58.29
C PRO A 530 -1.67 13.51 57.62
N GLY A 531 -2.21 14.67 57.20
CA GLY A 531 -3.60 15.14 57.24
C GLY A 531 -3.73 16.66 56.95
N ARG A 532 -4.83 17.26 57.43
CA ARG A 532 -5.30 18.68 57.28
C ARG A 532 -6.06 19.02 55.98
N ARG A 533 -7.09 19.88 56.12
CA ARG A 533 -7.99 20.39 55.07
C ARG A 533 -7.82 21.91 54.93
N VAL A 534 -7.99 22.42 53.70
CA VAL A 534 -8.52 23.77 53.40
C VAL A 534 -9.49 23.62 52.21
N ASN A 535 -10.38 24.60 52.00
CA ASN A 535 -11.59 24.47 51.16
C ASN A 535 -11.33 24.72 49.67
N GLY A 536 -12.24 24.22 48.80
CA GLY A 536 -12.09 24.23 47.35
C GLY A 536 -12.70 25.42 46.60
N VAL A 537 -12.60 25.37 45.27
CA VAL A 537 -13.19 26.28 44.25
C VAL A 537 -13.28 25.48 42.91
N PRO A 538 -14.16 25.83 41.94
CA PRO A 538 -14.76 24.81 41.05
C PRO A 538 -14.08 24.52 39.69
N ILE A 539 -14.62 23.50 39.02
CA ILE A 539 -14.24 22.98 37.69
C ILE A 539 -14.55 24.03 36.58
N PRO A 540 -13.65 24.27 35.60
CA PRO A 540 -13.90 25.17 34.48
C PRO A 540 -14.77 24.52 33.36
N PRO A 541 -15.61 25.31 32.66
CA PRO A 541 -16.38 24.84 31.49
C PRO A 541 -15.52 24.77 30.21
N PRO A 542 -15.96 24.03 29.17
CA PRO A 542 -15.21 23.90 27.91
C PRO A 542 -15.16 25.21 27.09
N PRO A 543 -14.10 25.42 26.29
CA PRO A 543 -13.88 26.66 25.55
C PRO A 543 -14.89 26.84 24.42
N ARG A 544 -15.49 28.04 24.32
CA ARG A 544 -16.30 28.47 23.16
C ARG A 544 -15.43 29.28 22.19
N LYS A 545 -15.55 29.03 20.89
CA LYS A 545 -14.94 29.86 19.83
C LYS A 545 -15.52 31.29 19.88
N ALA A 546 -14.68 32.30 19.69
CA ALA A 546 -15.11 33.71 19.63
C ALA A 546 -15.58 34.11 18.21
N PRO A 547 -16.51 35.07 18.05
CA PRO A 547 -16.97 35.52 16.73
C PRO A 547 -15.98 36.44 16.01
N LEU A 548 -16.01 36.42 14.68
CA LEU A 548 -15.26 37.34 13.82
C LEU A 548 -15.79 38.78 13.94
N LYS A 549 -14.89 39.77 13.98
CA LYS A 549 -15.22 41.18 13.78
C LYS A 549 -15.00 41.56 12.32
N ARG A 550 -15.92 42.37 11.75
CA ARG A 550 -15.67 43.11 10.50
C ARG A 550 -14.81 44.36 10.78
N PRO A 551 -13.91 44.76 9.87
CA PRO A 551 -13.42 46.13 9.79
C PRO A 551 -14.50 47.07 9.23
N ASP A 552 -14.38 48.36 9.52
CA ASP A 552 -15.21 49.43 8.96
C ASP A 552 -14.32 50.60 8.47
N VAL A 553 -14.86 51.52 7.66
CA VAL A 553 -14.06 52.36 6.74
C VAL A 553 -13.93 53.82 7.15
N SER A 554 -12.70 54.34 7.30
CA SER A 554 -12.44 55.80 7.29
C SER A 554 -11.00 56.25 6.94
N LYS A 555 -10.85 56.80 5.73
CA LYS A 555 -9.99 57.92 5.26
C LYS A 555 -8.78 58.41 6.08
N GLY A 556 -7.64 58.67 5.42
CA GLY A 556 -6.72 59.77 5.83
C GLY A 556 -5.27 59.72 5.34
N SER A 557 -4.89 60.69 4.50
CA SER A 557 -3.55 61.19 4.12
C SER A 557 -2.57 61.46 5.28
N THR A 558 -1.24 61.67 5.13
CA THR A 558 -0.40 62.27 4.06
C THR A 558 0.99 61.60 3.90
N GLU A 559 1.83 62.14 3.01
CA GLU A 559 3.22 61.74 2.71
C GLU A 559 4.28 62.31 3.70
N ASP A 560 5.55 61.91 3.45
CA ASP A 560 6.81 62.67 3.57
C ASP A 560 7.86 62.45 4.72
N ASN A 561 9.08 62.15 4.24
CA ASN A 561 10.43 62.52 4.71
C ASN A 561 11.10 61.99 6.01
N LEU A 562 12.04 61.07 5.77
CA LEU A 562 13.50 61.14 6.04
C LEU A 562 14.10 61.34 7.45
N GLU A 563 15.21 60.59 7.63
CA GLU A 563 16.36 60.81 8.53
C GLU A 563 16.14 61.12 10.02
N ASN A 564 16.48 60.15 10.87
CA ASN A 564 17.67 60.28 11.74
C ASN A 564 18.22 58.94 12.22
N ASN A 565 19.55 58.81 12.30
CA ASN A 565 20.26 57.63 12.81
C ASN A 565 21.51 58.08 13.57
N PRO A 566 21.60 57.74 14.86
CA PRO A 566 22.92 57.35 15.37
C PRO A 566 22.84 56.21 16.39
N LEU A 567 23.25 54.99 15.99
CA LEU A 567 24.29 54.23 16.72
C LEU A 567 24.78 53.00 15.94
N ARG A 568 25.89 53.18 15.21
CA ARG A 568 26.54 52.17 14.36
C ARG A 568 27.75 51.56 15.07
N LYS A 569 27.75 50.24 15.31
CA LYS A 569 28.99 49.45 15.43
C LYS A 569 28.90 48.22 14.52
N LYS A 570 29.84 48.12 13.58
CA LYS A 570 30.03 46.95 12.70
C LYS A 570 31.31 46.22 13.09
N GLY A 571 31.24 44.90 13.24
CA GLY A 571 32.38 43.99 13.07
C GLY A 571 32.54 43.61 11.58
N PRO A 572 33.67 42.99 11.18
CA PRO A 572 34.01 42.80 9.77
C PRO A 572 33.22 41.68 9.09
N MET A 573 32.61 42.01 7.94
CA MET A 573 32.22 41.02 6.93
C MET A 573 33.47 40.60 6.15
N ILE A 574 33.91 39.35 6.30
CA ILE A 574 34.84 38.72 5.36
C ILE A 574 34.01 37.82 4.44
N SER A 575 33.81 38.26 3.19
CA SER A 575 33.28 37.39 2.14
C SER A 575 34.31 36.32 1.81
N PRO A 576 33.86 35.07 1.58
CA PRO A 576 34.02 34.54 0.23
C PRO A 576 32.67 34.13 -0.36
N ARG A 577 32.43 34.51 -1.62
CA ARG A 577 31.50 33.74 -2.45
C ARG A 577 32.06 32.33 -2.61
N ARG A 578 31.22 31.33 -2.36
CA ARG A 578 31.20 30.13 -3.19
C ARG A 578 29.78 30.00 -3.70
N ASP A 579 29.60 30.26 -4.99
CA ASP A 579 28.39 29.89 -5.69
C ASP A 579 28.36 28.35 -5.71
N VAL A 580 27.63 27.75 -4.75
CA VAL A 580 27.41 26.31 -4.71
C VAL A 580 26.49 25.99 -5.88
N ALA A 581 27.10 25.70 -7.03
CA ALA A 581 26.38 25.25 -8.20
C ALA A 581 25.55 24.02 -7.81
N SER A 582 24.23 24.12 -7.95
CA SER A 582 23.31 23.00 -7.82
C SER A 582 23.85 21.82 -8.64
N PRO A 583 23.78 20.56 -8.15
CA PRO A 583 24.33 19.42 -8.87
C PRO A 583 23.72 19.36 -10.27
N THR A 584 24.54 19.66 -11.29
CA THR A 584 24.11 19.64 -12.67
C THR A 584 23.81 18.21 -13.04
N LYS A 585 22.53 17.89 -13.27
CA LYS A 585 22.11 16.59 -13.80
C LYS A 585 22.89 16.32 -15.09
N GLN A 586 23.55 15.17 -15.16
CA GLN A 586 24.39 14.81 -16.31
C GLN A 586 23.74 13.66 -17.05
N GLY A 587 23.38 13.86 -18.32
CA GLY A 587 22.98 12.76 -19.20
C GLY A 587 24.14 11.81 -19.52
N SER A 588 23.84 10.61 -20.03
CA SER A 588 24.86 9.68 -20.54
C SER A 588 25.53 10.22 -21.82
N VAL A 589 24.74 10.83 -22.71
CA VAL A 589 25.20 11.31 -24.02
C VAL A 589 25.93 12.65 -23.89
N THR A 590 27.23 12.60 -23.66
CA THR A 590 28.08 13.81 -23.55
C THR A 590 28.46 14.38 -24.93
N PRO A 591 28.60 15.71 -25.10
CA PRO A 591 29.02 16.29 -26.37
C PRO A 591 30.48 15.94 -26.68
N ARG A 592 30.70 15.14 -27.73
CA ARG A 592 32.03 14.90 -28.29
C ARG A 592 32.72 16.25 -28.59
N LYS A 593 33.98 16.41 -28.15
CA LYS A 593 34.85 17.53 -28.57
C LYS A 593 34.93 17.56 -30.11
N LYS A 594 35.22 18.72 -30.71
CA LYS A 594 35.33 18.88 -32.18
C LYS A 594 36.46 18.04 -32.79
N ASP A 595 36.21 16.76 -33.01
CA ASP A 595 37.08 15.90 -33.81
C ASP A 595 36.89 16.24 -35.30
N SER A 596 38.00 16.47 -35.99
CA SER A 596 38.07 17.15 -37.30
C SER A 596 37.66 16.30 -38.51
N LYS A 597 36.72 15.37 -38.36
CA LYS A 597 36.10 14.66 -39.48
C LYS A 597 34.95 15.52 -40.04
N SER A 598 35.04 15.89 -41.32
CA SER A 598 34.07 16.76 -42.00
C SER A 598 32.63 16.21 -41.89
N PRO A 599 31.62 17.03 -41.54
CA PRO A 599 30.23 16.56 -41.34
C PRO A 599 29.65 15.80 -42.53
N ASN A 600 30.01 16.22 -43.75
CA ASN A 600 29.61 15.56 -45.00
C ASN A 600 29.89 14.05 -45.00
N LYS A 601 30.96 13.58 -44.32
CA LYS A 601 31.33 12.16 -44.23
C LYS A 601 30.45 11.35 -43.27
N GLU A 602 29.87 11.97 -42.24
CA GLU A 602 28.88 11.26 -41.41
C GLU A 602 27.54 11.15 -42.17
N ILE A 603 27.16 12.19 -42.91
CA ILE A 603 25.99 12.20 -43.80
C ILE A 603 26.13 11.17 -44.95
N ASP A 604 27.32 11.05 -45.56
CA ASP A 604 27.60 9.97 -46.53
C ASP A 604 27.49 8.59 -45.89
N ARG A 605 28.05 8.40 -44.67
CA ARG A 605 28.00 7.10 -43.97
C ARG A 605 26.57 6.69 -43.58
N ILE A 606 25.70 7.63 -43.19
CA ILE A 606 24.27 7.34 -43.01
C ILE A 606 23.66 6.86 -44.35
N GLN A 607 23.95 7.57 -45.46
CA GLN A 607 23.41 7.19 -46.76
C GLN A 607 23.93 5.84 -47.25
N ASP A 608 25.22 5.52 -47.08
CA ASP A 608 25.77 4.23 -47.49
C ASP A 608 25.30 3.09 -46.58
N ALA A 609 25.02 3.34 -45.29
CA ALA A 609 24.46 2.36 -44.37
C ALA A 609 23.00 1.94 -44.68
N ILE A 610 22.27 2.71 -45.48
CA ILE A 610 20.85 2.46 -45.85
C ILE A 610 20.66 2.26 -47.36
N LYS A 611 21.74 2.13 -48.15
CA LYS A 611 21.68 2.11 -49.62
C LYS A 611 22.08 0.74 -50.16
N GLY A 612 21.08 -0.09 -50.42
CA GLY A 612 21.30 -1.36 -51.09
C GLY A 612 20.12 -2.32 -50.95
N TRP A 613 20.44 -3.58 -50.71
CA TRP A 613 19.50 -4.58 -50.20
C TRP A 613 19.91 -4.89 -48.76
N GLY A 614 19.06 -4.50 -47.81
CA GLY A 614 19.37 -4.53 -46.38
C GLY A 614 20.10 -3.26 -45.91
N THR A 615 20.23 -3.16 -44.59
CA THR A 615 20.75 -2.01 -43.85
C THR A 615 22.01 -2.42 -43.09
N ASN A 616 22.82 -1.45 -42.66
CA ASN A 616 23.96 -1.62 -41.75
C ASN A 616 23.62 -0.98 -40.40
N GLU A 617 22.96 -1.76 -39.54
CA GLU A 617 22.48 -1.31 -38.23
C GLU A 617 23.63 -0.87 -37.31
N ASP A 618 24.79 -1.52 -37.36
CA ASP A 618 25.98 -1.17 -36.56
C ASP A 618 26.48 0.26 -36.84
N ASP A 619 26.49 0.70 -38.10
CA ASP A 619 26.85 2.06 -38.46
C ASP A 619 25.82 3.07 -37.97
N LEU A 620 24.52 2.76 -38.06
CA LEU A 620 23.45 3.61 -37.54
C LEU A 620 23.49 3.72 -36.01
N ILE A 621 23.81 2.64 -35.32
CA ILE A 621 24.03 2.60 -33.86
C ILE A 621 25.25 3.45 -33.47
N GLU A 622 26.39 3.28 -34.14
CA GLU A 622 27.61 4.06 -33.85
C GLU A 622 27.41 5.57 -34.11
N ILE A 623 26.53 5.91 -35.06
CA ILE A 623 26.13 7.28 -35.35
C ILE A 623 25.14 7.78 -34.28
N PHE A 624 23.90 7.32 -34.25
CA PHE A 624 22.84 8.00 -33.50
C PHE A 624 22.96 7.91 -31.98
N ALA A 625 23.50 6.82 -31.42
CA ALA A 625 23.62 6.67 -29.97
C ALA A 625 24.60 7.70 -29.37
N ARG A 626 25.69 8.03 -30.08
CA ARG A 626 26.77 8.90 -29.59
C ARG A 626 26.61 10.40 -29.91
N ARG A 627 25.51 10.83 -30.54
CA ARG A 627 25.19 12.26 -30.77
C ARG A 627 24.05 12.65 -29.85
N ASN A 628 24.14 13.84 -29.24
CA ASN A 628 23.02 14.42 -28.49
C ASN A 628 21.92 14.94 -29.44
N ASN A 629 20.75 15.27 -28.90
CA ASN A 629 19.59 15.65 -29.72
C ASN A 629 19.89 16.83 -30.67
N LYS A 630 20.62 17.86 -30.19
CA LYS A 630 21.02 19.01 -31.01
C LYS A 630 21.91 18.62 -32.20
N GLN A 631 22.83 17.68 -31.99
CA GLN A 631 23.65 17.13 -33.07
C GLN A 631 22.82 16.26 -34.04
N ARG A 632 21.82 15.52 -33.54
CA ARG A 632 20.88 14.75 -34.37
C ARG A 632 20.01 15.67 -35.25
N GLN A 633 19.53 16.80 -34.73
CA GLN A 633 18.80 17.79 -35.55
C GLN A 633 19.66 18.39 -36.67
N GLU A 634 20.93 18.73 -36.37
CA GLU A 634 21.86 19.22 -37.40
C GLU A 634 22.19 18.13 -38.45
N LEU A 635 22.24 16.84 -38.06
CA LEU A 635 22.37 15.73 -39.01
C LEU A 635 21.13 15.62 -39.94
N LYS A 636 19.90 15.72 -39.43
CA LYS A 636 18.67 15.73 -40.26
C LYS A 636 18.71 16.87 -41.28
N LYS A 637 19.05 18.07 -40.82
CA LYS A 637 19.17 19.26 -41.66
C LYS A 637 20.22 19.06 -42.77
N GLN A 638 21.44 18.65 -42.44
CA GLN A 638 22.50 18.44 -43.44
C GLN A 638 22.17 17.30 -44.41
N TYR A 639 21.51 16.24 -43.95
CA TYR A 639 21.02 15.16 -44.81
C TYR A 639 19.99 15.68 -45.84
N SER A 640 19.01 16.47 -45.38
CA SER A 640 18.01 17.10 -46.25
C SER A 640 18.62 18.13 -47.21
N GLU A 641 19.56 18.96 -46.74
CA GLU A 641 20.30 19.90 -47.60
C GLU A 641 21.09 19.19 -48.70
N LYS A 642 21.64 18.00 -48.43
CA LYS A 642 22.47 17.23 -49.39
C LYS A 642 21.66 16.35 -50.34
N TYR A 643 20.74 15.53 -49.82
CA TYR A 643 20.00 14.50 -50.58
C TYR A 643 18.57 14.89 -50.96
N LYS A 644 18.07 16.05 -50.49
CA LYS A 644 16.70 16.56 -50.77
C LYS A 644 15.57 15.60 -50.34
N LYS A 645 15.81 14.84 -49.27
CA LYS A 645 14.86 13.97 -48.58
C LYS A 645 14.95 14.22 -47.08
N ASP A 646 13.85 14.06 -46.33
CA ASP A 646 13.97 14.05 -44.87
C ASP A 646 14.63 12.75 -44.37
N LEU A 647 15.45 12.86 -43.33
CA LEU A 647 16.18 11.72 -42.78
C LEU A 647 15.26 10.75 -42.01
N SER A 648 14.23 11.27 -41.35
CA SER A 648 13.25 10.47 -40.61
C SER A 648 12.38 9.65 -41.58
N ASP A 649 11.89 10.28 -42.65
CA ASP A 649 11.11 9.59 -43.69
C ASP A 649 11.91 8.47 -44.38
N VAL A 650 13.19 8.70 -44.68
CA VAL A 650 14.04 7.68 -45.31
C VAL A 650 14.34 6.53 -44.32
N LEU A 651 14.72 6.83 -43.09
CA LEU A 651 14.96 5.76 -42.10
C LEU A 651 13.69 4.96 -41.81
N LYS A 652 12.52 5.59 -41.85
CA LYS A 652 11.21 4.94 -41.75
C LYS A 652 10.89 4.01 -42.93
N SER A 653 11.48 4.22 -44.10
CA SER A 653 11.33 3.30 -45.25
C SER A 653 12.33 2.14 -45.29
N GLU A 654 13.45 2.23 -44.55
CA GLU A 654 14.57 1.28 -44.60
C GLU A 654 14.74 0.45 -43.30
N LEU A 655 14.06 0.83 -42.21
CA LEU A 655 14.06 0.15 -40.90
C LEU A 655 12.70 -0.51 -40.62
N SER A 656 12.63 -1.31 -39.55
CA SER A 656 11.34 -1.80 -39.01
C SER A 656 11.39 -2.11 -37.51
N GLY A 657 10.24 -2.00 -36.84
CA GLY A 657 10.02 -2.49 -35.47
C GLY A 657 10.65 -1.62 -34.38
N ASP A 658 11.00 -2.20 -33.24
CA ASP A 658 11.43 -1.44 -32.04
C ASP A 658 12.74 -0.66 -32.27
N PHE A 659 13.55 -1.09 -33.24
CA PHE A 659 14.75 -0.39 -33.70
C PHE A 659 14.43 0.83 -34.58
N GLU A 660 13.40 0.75 -35.43
CA GLU A 660 12.85 1.90 -36.17
C GLU A 660 12.29 2.93 -35.19
N GLU A 661 11.36 2.53 -34.32
CA GLU A 661 10.69 3.42 -33.35
C GLU A 661 11.73 4.09 -32.43
N LEU A 662 12.75 3.36 -31.97
CA LEU A 662 13.85 3.92 -31.18
C LEU A 662 14.67 4.93 -32.00
N ILE A 663 15.06 4.65 -33.24
CA ILE A 663 15.85 5.59 -34.05
C ILE A 663 15.03 6.85 -34.40
N LEU A 664 13.76 6.71 -34.77
CA LEU A 664 12.87 7.84 -35.06
C LEU A 664 12.62 8.70 -33.81
N ALA A 665 12.40 8.08 -32.65
CA ALA A 665 12.27 8.76 -31.36
C ALA A 665 13.51 9.61 -31.01
N LEU A 666 14.72 9.11 -31.32
CA LEU A 666 15.96 9.84 -31.10
C LEU A 666 16.16 11.04 -32.06
N LEU A 667 15.49 11.03 -33.20
CA LEU A 667 15.53 12.08 -34.24
C LEU A 667 14.46 13.17 -34.07
N MET A 668 13.47 12.97 -33.22
CA MET A 668 12.55 14.02 -32.78
C MET A 668 13.23 14.90 -31.71
N THR A 669 12.89 16.19 -31.62
CA THR A 669 13.25 17.00 -30.45
C THR A 669 12.44 16.55 -29.22
N PRO A 670 12.87 16.88 -27.98
CA PRO A 670 12.19 16.37 -26.78
C PRO A 670 10.70 16.74 -26.71
N SER A 671 10.31 17.94 -27.16
CA SER A 671 8.91 18.37 -27.20
C SER A 671 8.10 17.74 -28.34
N GLU A 672 8.69 17.54 -29.51
CA GLU A 672 8.06 16.78 -30.61
C GLU A 672 7.85 15.30 -30.22
N TYR A 673 8.82 14.68 -29.52
CA TYR A 673 8.71 13.28 -29.10
C TYR A 673 7.68 13.08 -27.99
N ASP A 674 7.62 13.99 -27.01
CA ASP A 674 6.58 13.97 -25.99
C ASP A 674 5.20 14.25 -26.60
N ALA A 675 5.09 15.18 -27.56
CA ALA A 675 3.85 15.40 -28.32
C ALA A 675 3.42 14.15 -29.12
N TYR A 676 4.37 13.44 -29.72
CA TYR A 676 4.12 12.15 -30.38
C TYR A 676 3.63 11.07 -29.40
N CYS A 677 4.27 10.95 -28.23
CA CYS A 677 3.84 10.03 -27.20
C CYS A 677 2.43 10.34 -26.69
N LEU A 678 2.09 11.62 -26.47
CA LEU A 678 0.75 12.04 -26.06
C LEU A 678 -0.28 11.76 -27.16
N ASN A 679 0.02 12.01 -28.44
CA ASN A 679 -0.89 11.67 -29.54
C ASN A 679 -1.11 10.16 -29.63
N LYS A 680 -0.05 9.35 -29.52
CA LYS A 680 -0.12 7.88 -29.49
C LYS A 680 -0.97 7.35 -28.32
N ALA A 681 -1.08 8.11 -27.23
CA ALA A 681 -1.84 7.76 -26.03
C ALA A 681 -3.33 8.16 -26.02
N VAL A 682 -3.78 9.05 -26.91
CA VAL A 682 -5.21 9.43 -27.06
C VAL A 682 -5.82 9.01 -28.41
N LYS A 683 -4.99 8.53 -29.35
CA LYS A 683 -5.41 8.24 -30.72
C LYS A 683 -5.70 6.76 -30.93
N GLY A 684 -6.93 6.34 -30.64
CA GLY A 684 -7.35 4.97 -30.96
C GLY A 684 -8.74 4.61 -30.46
N LEU A 685 -8.84 3.39 -29.91
CA LEU A 685 -9.98 2.95 -29.12
C LEU A 685 -9.46 2.66 -27.70
N GLY A 686 -9.61 3.64 -26.82
CA GLY A 686 -9.05 3.64 -25.47
C GLY A 686 -7.72 4.39 -25.38
N THR A 687 -7.39 4.77 -24.14
CA THR A 687 -6.31 5.68 -23.76
C THR A 687 -5.08 4.91 -23.23
N ASP A 688 -3.91 5.54 -23.16
CA ASP A 688 -2.81 5.13 -22.26
C ASP A 688 -2.65 6.19 -21.15
N GLU A 689 -3.44 6.02 -20.09
CA GLU A 689 -3.49 6.90 -18.92
C GLU A 689 -2.10 7.03 -18.27
N ASN A 690 -1.34 5.93 -18.31
CA ASN A 690 0.02 5.81 -17.80
C ASN A 690 1.03 6.63 -18.62
N VAL A 691 0.91 6.77 -19.93
CA VAL A 691 1.66 7.77 -20.74
C VAL A 691 1.30 9.17 -20.28
N LEU A 692 0.01 9.53 -20.32
CA LEU A 692 -0.47 10.89 -20.09
C LEU A 692 0.03 11.44 -18.75
N ILE A 693 -0.24 10.73 -17.66
CA ILE A 693 0.18 11.20 -16.33
C ILE A 693 1.69 11.16 -16.12
N THR A 694 2.41 10.21 -16.72
CA THR A 694 3.88 10.12 -16.57
C THR A 694 4.57 11.29 -17.26
N ILE A 695 4.09 11.72 -18.43
CA ILE A 695 4.61 12.91 -19.11
C ILE A 695 4.24 14.15 -18.29
N LEU A 696 2.93 14.41 -18.10
CA LEU A 696 2.46 15.67 -17.54
C LEU A 696 2.92 15.91 -16.09
N SER A 697 3.06 14.88 -15.24
CA SER A 697 3.54 15.08 -13.86
C SER A 697 5.06 15.31 -13.75
N THR A 698 5.86 14.82 -14.72
CA THR A 698 7.33 14.83 -14.61
C THR A 698 7.98 16.03 -15.30
N ARG A 699 7.39 16.57 -16.37
CA ARG A 699 7.88 17.76 -17.09
C ARG A 699 7.71 19.04 -16.27
N ASN A 700 8.30 20.14 -16.72
CA ASN A 700 8.10 21.48 -16.17
C ASN A 700 7.29 22.38 -17.12
N SER A 701 6.72 23.48 -16.60
CA SER A 701 5.79 24.34 -17.34
C SER A 701 6.38 25.05 -18.58
N LYS A 702 7.70 25.01 -18.82
CA LYS A 702 8.30 25.39 -20.13
C LYS A 702 8.29 24.24 -21.13
N GLU A 703 8.59 23.03 -20.67
CA GLU A 703 8.52 21.80 -21.48
C GLU A 703 7.07 21.54 -21.92
N ILE A 704 6.10 21.62 -21.00
CA ILE A 704 4.67 21.50 -21.31
C ILE A 704 4.23 22.49 -22.41
N ARG A 705 4.62 23.77 -22.31
CA ARG A 705 4.31 24.78 -23.34
C ARG A 705 4.98 24.51 -24.69
N ALA A 706 6.20 23.94 -24.70
CA ALA A 706 6.84 23.50 -25.93
C ALA A 706 6.09 22.32 -26.55
N ILE A 707 5.71 21.32 -25.73
CA ILE A 707 4.93 20.15 -26.13
C ILE A 707 3.59 20.56 -26.76
N SER A 708 2.77 21.39 -26.10
CA SER A 708 1.50 21.86 -26.69
C SER A 708 1.71 22.65 -27.99
N SER A 709 2.79 23.45 -28.08
CA SER A 709 3.13 24.20 -29.28
C SER A 709 3.52 23.28 -30.45
N ASP A 710 4.31 22.24 -30.20
CA ASP A 710 4.74 21.29 -31.24
C ASP A 710 3.61 20.31 -31.60
N TYR A 711 2.79 19.89 -30.63
CA TYR A 711 1.57 19.10 -30.85
C TYR A 711 0.63 19.80 -31.83
N ASN A 712 0.32 21.08 -31.60
CA ASN A 712 -0.54 21.85 -32.50
C ASN A 712 0.10 22.06 -33.89
N LYS A 713 1.43 22.25 -33.97
CA LYS A 713 2.16 22.32 -35.26
C LYS A 713 2.06 21.01 -36.05
N ILE A 714 2.19 19.86 -35.40
CA ILE A 714 2.22 18.54 -36.05
C ILE A 714 0.79 18.09 -36.40
N TYR A 715 -0.10 18.04 -35.41
CA TYR A 715 -1.40 17.38 -35.52
C TYR A 715 -2.56 18.29 -35.94
N LYS A 716 -2.38 19.62 -35.86
CA LYS A 716 -3.41 20.65 -36.12
C LYS A 716 -4.63 20.60 -35.19
N SER A 717 -4.53 19.88 -34.08
CA SER A 717 -5.50 19.91 -32.97
C SER A 717 -4.89 20.60 -31.74
N ASP A 718 -5.70 20.89 -30.71
CA ASP A 718 -5.19 21.30 -29.40
C ASP A 718 -5.00 20.09 -28.48
N LEU A 719 -3.90 20.09 -27.73
CA LEU A 719 -3.55 18.98 -26.83
C LEU A 719 -4.50 18.86 -25.62
N SER A 720 -5.06 19.98 -25.14
CA SER A 720 -6.01 19.97 -24.04
C SER A 720 -7.43 19.62 -24.49
N GLU A 721 -7.79 19.90 -25.75
CA GLU A 721 -9.03 19.43 -26.36
C GLU A 721 -8.96 17.92 -26.62
N ASP A 722 -7.90 17.42 -27.27
CA ASP A 722 -7.72 15.97 -27.53
C ASP A 722 -7.71 15.14 -26.23
N ILE A 723 -7.01 15.61 -25.18
CA ILE A 723 -7.03 14.95 -23.86
C ILE A 723 -8.39 15.10 -23.17
N ALA A 724 -9.09 16.21 -23.35
CA ALA A 724 -10.42 16.40 -22.79
C ALA A 724 -11.47 15.49 -23.44
N ASP A 725 -11.38 15.18 -24.73
CA ASP A 725 -12.37 14.34 -25.40
C ASP A 725 -12.14 12.84 -25.15
N ASP A 726 -10.90 12.39 -24.97
CA ASP A 726 -10.58 10.98 -24.68
C ASP A 726 -10.65 10.60 -23.18
N THR A 727 -10.58 11.57 -22.26
CA THR A 727 -10.59 11.33 -20.79
C THR A 727 -11.84 11.87 -20.08
N SER A 728 -12.06 11.47 -18.82
CA SER A 728 -13.17 11.96 -17.98
C SER A 728 -12.81 12.02 -16.48
N GLY A 729 -13.76 12.48 -15.64
CA GLY A 729 -13.67 12.38 -14.18
C GLY A 729 -12.57 13.23 -13.50
N GLY A 730 -12.09 12.72 -12.36
CA GLY A 730 -10.96 13.28 -11.60
C GLY A 730 -9.70 13.31 -12.46
N PHE A 731 -9.39 12.20 -13.13
CA PHE A 731 -8.29 12.07 -14.09
C PHE A 731 -8.22 13.19 -15.14
N LYS A 732 -9.30 13.47 -15.89
CA LYS A 732 -9.36 14.61 -16.85
C LYS A 732 -9.03 15.95 -16.18
N THR A 733 -9.58 16.16 -14.98
CA THR A 733 -9.37 17.39 -14.20
C THR A 733 -7.91 17.53 -13.76
N LEU A 734 -7.26 16.42 -13.40
CA LEU A 734 -5.84 16.37 -13.05
C LEU A 734 -4.94 16.64 -14.27
N LEU A 735 -5.16 15.98 -15.41
CA LEU A 735 -4.35 16.19 -16.62
C LEU A 735 -4.46 17.64 -17.12
N ASN A 736 -5.67 18.19 -17.19
CA ASN A 736 -5.87 19.58 -17.60
C ASN A 736 -5.27 20.59 -16.61
N THR A 737 -5.25 20.28 -15.31
CA THR A 737 -4.51 21.09 -14.33
C THR A 737 -3.01 21.07 -14.62
N LEU A 738 -2.42 19.90 -14.87
CA LEU A 738 -0.98 19.75 -15.17
C LEU A 738 -0.57 20.38 -16.52
N LEU A 739 -1.49 20.47 -17.49
CA LEU A 739 -1.27 21.17 -18.78
C LEU A 739 -1.23 22.70 -18.62
N VAL A 740 -2.13 23.26 -17.80
CA VAL A 740 -2.39 24.72 -17.75
C VAL A 740 -1.61 25.43 -16.63
N TYR A 741 -1.19 24.72 -15.58
CA TYR A 741 -0.61 25.32 -14.38
C TYR A 741 0.84 25.83 -14.56
N ASP A 742 0.99 27.11 -14.90
CA ASP A 742 2.24 27.88 -14.86
C ASP A 742 2.41 28.57 -13.49
N GLY A 743 2.32 27.78 -12.41
CA GLY A 743 2.29 28.25 -11.02
C GLY A 743 3.54 28.99 -10.52
N PRO A 744 3.54 29.46 -9.25
CA PRO A 744 4.68 30.15 -8.66
C PRO A 744 5.96 29.30 -8.79
N LYS A 745 6.97 29.91 -9.42
CA LYS A 745 8.34 29.38 -9.51
C LYS A 745 8.84 29.10 -8.10
N ASP A 746 9.68 28.06 -7.96
CA ASP A 746 10.23 27.60 -6.69
C ASP A 746 10.66 28.77 -5.78
N GLY A 747 9.88 28.99 -4.73
CA GLY A 747 10.07 30.02 -3.71
C GLY A 747 10.29 29.41 -2.33
N GLU A 748 10.10 30.21 -1.28
CA GLU A 748 10.11 29.70 0.09
C GLU A 748 8.90 28.78 0.33
N ILE A 749 9.12 27.70 1.09
CA ILE A 749 8.12 26.67 1.40
C ILE A 749 7.30 27.15 2.60
N ASP A 750 6.01 27.45 2.42
CA ASP A 750 5.13 27.79 3.55
C ASP A 750 4.66 26.50 4.23
N ILE A 751 5.29 26.19 5.36
CA ILE A 751 5.00 25.01 6.18
C ILE A 751 3.57 25.07 6.77
N ASN A 752 3.00 26.25 7.00
CA ASN A 752 1.63 26.39 7.53
C ASN A 752 0.60 26.10 6.46
N GLU A 753 0.79 26.61 5.25
CA GLU A 753 -0.03 26.25 4.08
C GLU A 753 0.13 24.76 3.75
N ALA A 754 1.36 24.23 3.82
CA ALA A 754 1.61 22.81 3.56
C ALA A 754 0.87 21.92 4.58
N LYS A 755 0.86 22.33 5.85
CA LYS A 755 0.12 21.67 6.93
C LYS A 755 -1.41 21.82 6.77
N ALA A 756 -1.91 22.98 6.36
CA ALA A 756 -3.34 23.19 6.11
C ALA A 756 -3.86 22.34 4.92
N ASN A 757 -3.07 22.22 3.85
CA ASN A 757 -3.37 21.32 2.73
C ASN A 757 -3.32 19.84 3.17
N ALA A 758 -2.39 19.46 4.04
CA ALA A 758 -2.33 18.13 4.62
C ALA A 758 -3.54 17.81 5.52
N GLU A 759 -4.02 18.79 6.31
CA GLU A 759 -5.26 18.68 7.09
C GLU A 759 -6.49 18.54 6.18
N MET A 760 -6.58 19.36 5.12
CA MET A 760 -7.62 19.25 4.08
C MET A 760 -7.65 17.86 3.43
N LEU A 761 -6.49 17.27 3.08
CA LEU A 761 -6.42 15.93 2.49
C LEU A 761 -6.99 14.85 3.43
N ILE A 762 -6.81 15.00 4.74
CA ILE A 762 -7.36 14.09 5.76
C ILE A 762 -8.87 14.31 5.91
N GLU A 763 -9.32 15.56 6.05
CA GLU A 763 -10.75 15.89 6.21
C GLU A 763 -11.59 15.53 4.96
N ALA A 764 -11.02 15.71 3.77
CA ALA A 764 -11.66 15.41 2.49
C ALA A 764 -11.47 13.96 2.02
N GLY A 765 -10.92 13.08 2.86
CA GLY A 765 -10.83 11.63 2.63
C GLY A 765 -9.98 11.19 1.43
N LEU A 766 -9.08 12.05 0.93
CA LEU A 766 -8.34 11.91 -0.33
C LEU A 766 -9.19 11.97 -1.62
N SER A 767 -10.27 12.77 -1.61
CA SER A 767 -11.00 13.11 -2.83
C SER A 767 -10.12 13.78 -3.90
N ASP A 768 -10.41 13.52 -5.17
CA ASP A 768 -9.62 13.96 -6.33
C ASP A 768 -9.40 15.48 -6.33
N ALA A 769 -10.43 16.26 -6.00
CA ALA A 769 -10.36 17.71 -5.92
C ALA A 769 -9.32 18.16 -4.86
N SER A 770 -9.30 17.53 -3.69
CA SER A 770 -8.32 17.82 -2.64
C SER A 770 -6.90 17.40 -3.01
N LEU A 771 -6.74 16.28 -3.74
CA LEU A 771 -5.45 15.83 -4.27
C LEU A 771 -4.92 16.75 -5.39
N ILE A 772 -5.79 17.22 -6.29
CA ILE A 772 -5.44 18.16 -7.37
C ILE A 772 -5.02 19.51 -6.78
N GLU A 773 -5.76 20.05 -5.79
CA GLU A 773 -5.40 21.29 -5.10
C GLU A 773 -4.04 21.18 -4.40
N ALA A 774 -3.87 20.12 -3.59
CA ALA A 774 -2.66 19.91 -2.80
C ALA A 774 -1.41 19.59 -3.64
N LEU A 775 -1.55 18.83 -4.74
CA LEU A 775 -0.40 18.23 -5.43
C LEU A 775 -0.16 18.74 -6.85
N ALA A 776 -1.19 19.15 -7.58
CA ALA A 776 -1.08 19.62 -8.97
C ALA A 776 -1.11 21.15 -9.08
N LYS A 777 -1.80 21.85 -8.16
CA LYS A 777 -1.84 23.32 -8.08
C LYS A 777 -0.82 23.91 -7.09
N ASN A 778 0.30 23.23 -6.88
CA ASN A 778 1.37 23.64 -5.99
C ASN A 778 2.75 23.51 -6.66
N SER A 779 3.76 24.25 -6.19
CA SER A 779 5.15 24.05 -6.65
C SER A 779 5.62 22.64 -6.26
N LYS A 780 6.56 22.04 -7.00
CA LYS A 780 6.99 20.65 -6.72
C LYS A 780 7.65 20.52 -5.33
N ASN A 781 8.21 21.61 -4.80
CA ASN A 781 8.74 21.67 -3.44
C ASN A 781 7.63 21.83 -2.38
N GLN A 782 6.64 22.70 -2.61
CA GLN A 782 5.50 22.88 -1.70
C GLN A 782 4.62 21.62 -1.63
N ALA A 783 4.32 21.00 -2.77
CA ALA A 783 3.61 19.72 -2.84
C ALA A 783 4.38 18.59 -2.13
N LYS A 784 5.73 18.59 -2.19
CA LYS A 784 6.56 17.63 -1.46
C LYS A 784 6.46 17.82 0.06
N GLU A 785 6.40 19.06 0.53
CA GLU A 785 6.21 19.33 1.97
C GLU A 785 4.77 19.04 2.42
N ILE A 786 3.75 19.25 1.59
CA ILE A 786 2.38 18.80 1.87
C ILE A 786 2.34 17.28 2.12
N ILE A 787 3.06 16.49 1.31
CA ILE A 787 3.16 15.03 1.50
C ILE A 787 3.92 14.68 2.79
N ASN A 788 4.93 15.46 3.19
CA ASN A 788 5.64 15.29 4.46
C ASN A 788 4.72 15.59 5.66
N GLN A 789 3.99 16.71 5.62
CA GLN A 789 3.05 17.10 6.68
C GLN A 789 1.88 16.10 6.78
N TYR A 790 1.34 15.61 5.66
CA TYR A 790 0.33 14.56 5.65
C TYR A 790 0.82 13.32 6.39
N LYS A 791 2.06 12.89 6.11
CA LYS A 791 2.66 11.71 6.76
C LYS A 791 2.84 11.88 8.27
N ILE A 792 3.11 13.10 8.73
CA ILE A 792 3.20 13.43 10.17
C ILE A 792 1.80 13.41 10.83
N LEU A 793 0.79 13.95 10.17
CA LEU A 793 -0.57 14.09 10.71
C LEU A 793 -1.39 12.79 10.65
N ALA A 794 -1.44 12.15 9.47
CA ALA A 794 -2.17 10.89 9.26
C ALA A 794 -1.45 9.69 9.89
N SER A 795 -0.15 9.81 10.20
CA SER A 795 0.70 8.71 10.70
C SER A 795 0.82 7.50 9.75
N ASN A 796 0.45 7.66 8.48
CA ASN A 796 0.65 6.69 7.39
C ASN A 796 1.22 7.41 6.15
N ASP A 797 1.66 6.65 5.14
CA ASP A 797 2.27 7.19 3.93
C ASP A 797 1.19 7.47 2.87
N LEU A 798 1.10 8.70 2.35
CA LEU A 798 0.06 9.11 1.39
C LEU A 798 -0.07 8.15 0.19
N LEU A 799 1.05 7.58 -0.29
CA LEU A 799 1.00 6.59 -1.37
C LEU A 799 0.23 5.32 -0.97
N ASP A 800 0.24 4.93 0.30
CA ASP A 800 -0.47 3.74 0.78
C ASP A 800 -1.94 4.04 1.10
N ASP A 801 -2.29 5.25 1.57
CA ASP A 801 -3.68 5.68 1.77
C ASP A 801 -4.43 5.91 0.44
N ILE A 802 -3.75 6.45 -0.60
CA ILE A 802 -4.33 6.52 -1.95
C ILE A 802 -4.72 5.11 -2.44
N LYS A 803 -3.86 4.10 -2.24
CA LYS A 803 -4.14 2.69 -2.63
C LYS A 803 -5.22 1.99 -1.79
N THR A 804 -5.77 2.62 -0.76
CA THR A 804 -6.91 2.07 0.01
C THR A 804 -8.20 2.85 -0.19
N ASN A 805 -8.11 4.08 -0.72
CA ASN A 805 -9.24 5.00 -0.83
C ASN A 805 -9.67 5.25 -2.29
N GLN A 806 -8.77 5.02 -3.25
CA GLN A 806 -8.99 5.18 -4.69
C GLN A 806 -8.84 3.83 -5.39
N GLU A 807 -9.51 3.64 -6.52
CA GLU A 807 -9.39 2.46 -7.40
C GLU A 807 -9.17 2.90 -8.85
N GLY A 808 -8.58 2.02 -9.68
CA GLY A 808 -8.47 2.25 -11.12
C GLY A 808 -7.50 3.38 -11.51
N ASP A 809 -7.92 4.21 -12.46
CA ASP A 809 -7.04 5.18 -13.13
C ASP A 809 -6.77 6.43 -12.27
N ASP A 810 -7.68 6.76 -11.35
CA ASP A 810 -7.45 7.76 -10.31
C ASP A 810 -6.44 7.23 -9.26
N GLU A 811 -6.52 5.96 -8.84
CA GLU A 811 -5.47 5.32 -8.00
C GLU A 811 -4.10 5.40 -8.69
N LEU A 812 -4.04 4.96 -9.95
CA LEU A 812 -2.83 4.92 -10.78
C LEU A 812 -2.21 6.31 -10.94
N SER A 813 -3.01 7.31 -11.31
CA SER A 813 -2.56 8.65 -11.67
C SER A 813 -2.05 9.43 -10.46
N PHE A 814 -2.79 9.44 -9.34
CA PHE A 814 -2.30 10.04 -8.10
C PHE A 814 -1.08 9.26 -7.53
N CYS A 815 -1.02 7.93 -7.68
CA CYS A 815 0.17 7.15 -7.37
C CYS A 815 1.41 7.52 -8.20
N ILE A 816 1.24 7.95 -9.45
CA ILE A 816 2.34 8.41 -10.31
C ILE A 816 2.72 9.86 -9.97
N LEU A 817 1.74 10.74 -9.74
CA LEU A 817 1.95 12.13 -9.33
C LEU A 817 2.76 12.23 -8.02
N VAL A 818 2.32 11.55 -6.95
CA VAL A 818 3.01 11.58 -5.65
C VAL A 818 4.44 11.04 -5.77
N ARG A 819 4.67 9.97 -6.55
CA ARG A 819 6.03 9.47 -6.82
C ARG A 819 6.88 10.48 -7.61
N ALA A 820 6.31 11.16 -8.60
CA ALA A 820 7.01 12.16 -9.40
C ALA A 820 7.44 13.40 -8.58
N ILE A 821 6.68 13.72 -7.53
CA ILE A 821 7.00 14.77 -6.56
C ILE A 821 8.04 14.28 -5.53
N GLN A 822 7.85 13.10 -4.95
CA GLN A 822 8.75 12.56 -3.92
C GLN A 822 10.14 12.19 -4.45
N ASP A 823 10.20 11.29 -5.44
CA ASP A 823 11.42 10.71 -6.00
C ASP A 823 11.20 10.29 -7.47
N PRO A 824 11.35 11.23 -8.43
CA PRO A 824 11.18 10.93 -9.84
C PRO A 824 12.26 9.99 -10.39
N VAL A 825 13.44 9.89 -9.74
CA VAL A 825 14.49 8.94 -10.16
C VAL A 825 14.03 7.52 -9.86
N LEU A 826 13.52 7.27 -8.65
CA LEU A 826 12.93 5.98 -8.29
C LEU A 826 11.68 5.66 -9.12
N LEU A 827 10.85 6.66 -9.47
CA LEU A 827 9.71 6.48 -10.38
C LEU A 827 10.16 5.93 -11.74
N PHE A 828 11.15 6.55 -12.37
CA PHE A 828 11.67 6.08 -13.66
C PHE A 828 12.40 4.73 -13.52
N THR A 829 13.17 4.51 -12.45
CA THR A 829 13.78 3.21 -12.14
C THR A 829 12.75 2.08 -12.02
N GLN A 830 11.65 2.30 -11.30
CA GLN A 830 10.55 1.32 -11.17
C GLN A 830 9.84 1.08 -12.49
N LYS A 831 9.60 2.14 -13.28
CA LYS A 831 8.96 2.06 -14.60
C LYS A 831 9.82 1.30 -15.62
N ILE A 832 11.14 1.55 -15.67
CA ILE A 832 12.09 0.83 -16.54
C ILE A 832 12.19 -0.65 -16.13
N ARG A 833 12.20 -0.97 -14.82
CA ARG A 833 12.16 -2.39 -14.42
C ARG A 833 10.84 -3.05 -14.83
N LYS A 834 9.69 -2.36 -14.67
CA LYS A 834 8.39 -2.87 -15.12
C LYS A 834 8.43 -3.20 -16.62
N SER A 835 8.82 -2.25 -17.47
CA SER A 835 8.80 -2.45 -18.92
C SER A 835 9.69 -3.61 -19.37
N LEU A 836 10.88 -3.75 -18.77
CA LEU A 836 11.76 -4.91 -18.98
C LEU A 836 11.14 -6.23 -18.50
N THR A 837 10.38 -6.27 -17.39
CA THR A 837 9.68 -7.50 -16.96
C THR A 837 8.45 -7.85 -17.79
N THR A 838 7.84 -6.88 -18.48
CA THR A 838 6.61 -7.10 -19.27
C THR A 838 6.86 -7.21 -20.77
N ASN A 839 8.08 -6.95 -21.25
CA ASN A 839 8.41 -6.73 -22.67
C ASN A 839 7.52 -5.62 -23.27
N ASP A 840 7.44 -4.51 -22.54
CA ASP A 840 6.76 -3.27 -22.97
C ASP A 840 7.82 -2.33 -23.55
N ASP A 841 8.26 -2.66 -24.76
CA ASP A 841 9.37 -1.98 -25.41
C ASP A 841 9.01 -0.53 -25.80
N ASP A 842 7.73 -0.25 -26.03
CA ASP A 842 7.19 1.10 -26.25
C ASP A 842 7.37 2.00 -25.01
N MET A 843 7.11 1.46 -23.81
CA MET A 843 7.42 2.12 -22.53
C MET A 843 8.93 2.21 -22.27
N LEU A 844 9.71 1.20 -22.65
CA LEU A 844 11.18 1.23 -22.49
C LEU A 844 11.83 2.32 -23.36
N ILE A 845 11.47 2.40 -24.66
CA ILE A 845 11.92 3.45 -25.59
C ILE A 845 11.60 4.82 -25.00
N ARG A 846 10.32 5.06 -24.66
CA ARG A 846 9.85 6.34 -24.11
C ARG A 846 10.63 6.78 -22.87
N LEU A 847 10.97 5.84 -21.98
CA LEU A 847 11.73 6.11 -20.76
C LEU A 847 13.22 6.35 -21.02
N ILE A 848 13.87 5.56 -21.87
CA ILE A 848 15.30 5.76 -22.19
C ILE A 848 15.50 7.04 -23.01
N VAL A 849 14.71 7.24 -24.07
CA VAL A 849 14.81 8.39 -24.97
C VAL A 849 14.62 9.71 -24.20
N SER A 850 13.58 9.81 -23.37
CA SER A 850 13.28 11.06 -22.66
C SER A 850 14.20 11.36 -21.46
N ARG A 851 14.99 10.39 -20.96
CA ARG A 851 15.92 10.60 -19.82
C ARG A 851 17.40 10.61 -20.18
N GLN A 852 17.82 10.14 -21.36
CA GLN A 852 19.23 9.99 -21.77
C GLN A 852 20.08 11.26 -21.59
N GLU A 853 19.51 12.44 -21.87
CA GLU A 853 20.16 13.75 -21.79
C GLU A 853 19.80 14.53 -20.50
N ILE A 854 19.13 13.87 -19.53
CA ILE A 854 18.67 14.49 -18.28
C ILE A 854 19.32 13.82 -17.06
N ASP A 855 18.83 12.66 -16.62
CA ASP A 855 19.24 12.00 -15.36
C ASP A 855 19.30 10.46 -15.45
N LEU A 856 19.57 9.93 -16.66
CA LEU A 856 19.77 8.50 -16.87
C LEU A 856 20.92 7.91 -16.00
N PRO A 857 22.06 8.58 -15.75
CA PRO A 857 23.08 8.09 -14.82
C PRO A 857 22.63 7.99 -13.37
N GLU A 858 21.79 8.90 -12.87
CA GLU A 858 21.14 8.80 -11.55
C GLU A 858 20.16 7.61 -11.52
N ILE A 859 19.37 7.43 -12.58
CA ILE A 859 18.46 6.29 -12.75
C ILE A 859 19.25 4.97 -12.75
N LYS A 860 20.39 4.87 -13.45
CA LYS A 860 21.29 3.69 -13.44
C LYS A 860 21.80 3.37 -12.03
N LYS A 861 22.27 4.38 -11.29
CA LYS A 861 22.73 4.23 -9.90
C LYS A 861 21.60 3.78 -8.97
N CYS A 862 20.40 4.34 -9.13
CA CYS A 862 19.22 3.94 -8.37
C CYS A 862 18.80 2.50 -8.70
N TYR A 863 18.76 2.13 -9.99
CA TYR A 863 18.46 0.78 -10.47
C TYR A 863 19.40 -0.27 -9.85
N GLN A 864 20.72 -0.03 -9.90
CA GLN A 864 21.71 -0.91 -9.29
C GLN A 864 21.53 -1.02 -7.76
N LYS A 865 21.23 0.09 -7.07
CA LYS A 865 20.98 0.12 -5.62
C LYS A 865 19.67 -0.58 -5.21
N THR A 866 18.66 -0.57 -6.07
CA THR A 866 17.33 -1.14 -5.78
C THR A 866 17.21 -2.61 -6.17
N TYR A 867 17.84 -3.05 -7.26
CA TYR A 867 17.69 -4.41 -7.80
C TYR A 867 18.95 -5.30 -7.66
N SER A 868 20.08 -4.74 -7.21
CA SER A 868 21.38 -5.43 -7.13
C SER A 868 21.90 -5.97 -8.47
N GLU A 869 21.39 -5.43 -9.59
CA GLU A 869 21.76 -5.72 -10.97
C GLU A 869 21.84 -4.40 -11.74
N THR A 870 22.70 -4.29 -12.76
CA THR A 870 22.81 -3.04 -13.54
C THR A 870 21.76 -2.98 -14.65
N LEU A 871 21.40 -1.77 -15.09
CA LEU A 871 20.42 -1.61 -16.17
C LEU A 871 20.90 -2.27 -17.48
N GLU A 872 22.20 -2.19 -17.78
CA GLU A 872 22.83 -2.85 -18.92
C GLU A 872 22.72 -4.38 -18.84
N THR A 873 22.90 -4.97 -17.65
CA THR A 873 22.87 -6.42 -17.47
C THR A 873 21.45 -6.99 -17.45
N THR A 874 20.43 -6.20 -17.13
CA THR A 874 19.03 -6.58 -17.41
C THR A 874 18.71 -6.44 -18.91
N ILE A 875 19.06 -5.32 -19.55
CA ILE A 875 18.78 -5.10 -21.00
C ILE A 875 19.46 -6.15 -21.88
N ASP A 876 20.68 -6.58 -21.53
CA ASP A 876 21.40 -7.60 -22.30
C ASP A 876 20.71 -8.98 -22.29
N LYS A 877 19.82 -9.22 -21.31
CA LYS A 877 19.06 -10.48 -21.12
C LYS A 877 17.66 -10.44 -21.72
N GLU A 878 16.90 -9.37 -21.45
CA GLU A 878 15.48 -9.30 -21.81
C GLU A 878 15.32 -8.85 -23.29
N CYS A 879 16.04 -7.81 -23.71
CA CYS A 879 15.98 -7.24 -25.06
C CYS A 879 16.81 -8.07 -26.08
N LYS A 880 16.53 -7.93 -27.38
CA LYS A 880 17.17 -8.72 -28.46
C LYS A 880 17.63 -7.86 -29.65
N LYS A 881 18.50 -8.45 -30.48
CA LYS A 881 19.02 -7.88 -31.74
C LYS A 881 19.50 -6.42 -31.62
N ASP A 882 19.28 -5.63 -32.66
CA ASP A 882 19.84 -4.31 -32.90
C ASP A 882 19.19 -3.25 -32.00
N PHE A 883 17.92 -3.48 -31.61
CA PHE A 883 17.25 -2.77 -30.54
C PHE A 883 18.02 -2.86 -29.20
N LYS A 884 18.41 -4.08 -28.78
CA LYS A 884 19.28 -4.28 -27.61
C LYS A 884 20.62 -3.57 -27.77
N ASN A 885 21.26 -3.73 -28.92
CA ASN A 885 22.57 -3.13 -29.20
C ASN A 885 22.51 -1.60 -29.12
N MET A 886 21.43 -0.99 -29.64
CA MET A 886 21.16 0.44 -29.60
C MET A 886 20.89 0.95 -28.18
N LEU A 887 20.02 0.28 -27.41
CA LEU A 887 19.79 0.61 -26.00
C LEU A 887 21.10 0.56 -25.19
N LEU A 888 21.88 -0.50 -25.36
CA LEU A 888 23.19 -0.62 -24.72
C LEU A 888 24.19 0.46 -25.18
N ALA A 889 24.06 0.99 -26.40
CA ALA A 889 24.90 2.08 -26.90
C ALA A 889 24.50 3.48 -26.39
N ILE A 890 23.22 3.69 -26.03
CA ILE A 890 22.71 4.95 -25.42
C ILE A 890 23.03 5.01 -23.91
N ILE A 891 23.07 3.84 -23.27
CA ILE A 891 23.19 3.69 -21.81
C ILE A 891 24.65 3.64 -21.34
N LYS A 892 25.60 3.25 -22.21
CA LYS A 892 27.05 3.23 -21.93
C LYS A 892 27.65 4.64 -21.87
#